data_AF-A0A085WUH1-F1
#
_entry.id   AF-A0A085WUH1-F1
#
_cell.length_a   1.000
_cell.length_b   1.000
_cell.length_c   1.000
_cell.angle_alpha   90.00
_cell.angle_beta   90.00
_cell.angle_gamma   90.00
#
_symmetry.space_group_name_H-M   'P 1'
#
loop_
_entity.id
_entity.type
_entity.pdbx_description
1 polymer ?
#
loop_
_entity_poly.entity_id
_entity_poly.type
_entity_poly.pdbx_seq_one_letter_code
_entity_poly.pdbx_strand_id
1 'polypeptide(L)'
;MRSLLVCFVLLALWAAPSVAAVPTGFQETKYSSSALTPATGLGWAPDGSGRLFLLNKNGTVRIATMRDGELVKQGTSLATAVFATESVYTNSECGLIGLAFDPNYAVNRYVYLFLTAPGGTKQMIVRYTDANGVGTARTVIVDNLPTAGQNHDGGALGFGPDGKLYWAIGDLGNGTGVNADLTSLAAKVGRANLDGTPANDNPFNDGVGPNNEYIWARGFRNPFTFTFQPATGKLWVNTVGTGYEQIFVPIERDNAGYNAYENNQPANGYITPVIKYRTNGTDTRTFTANGAVRSGGVATFTTTEAHFFRKGEKITVSGVTNTGFNGTMYVASTPNATTWTAAQAGPDAMSGGGQAVTDNLGGSITGGTFYDSTLFPAEYRGNFFFGDYNSHRLVRATLASDNSVATVDSWGTDFTQAVDMDVGPDGALYVVGVTSGSVTRVMPAQVAQKLIVSGLNLRVVEGGQLVFTVRLAQAPTADVTVSVQRVSGDGDLTVASGALLTFTPANWNQLQLVTIASAEDADSTPDTASFEVAAQGLSTETVVVTSIDNNAARLVLSNTALTLDEGGNGTFTVALSKRPTSNVSVTVARTEGDSDVSVTGSATLSFTVGNWNTPQTVTVAAAEDADNVNDTATLTLAIPEADARTVSVTVRDNVPSAPAILSTPVTNAVVGAPYRYEVQAQGLPTPTFSLTSNVSGPVIDASTGVIRWTPTVVGLVDVTVRAANGVSPDAEQTFQITVKADEPPRAVLTRPTEGERVAGAMAEFFGDCLDDVGCTKAEFYVDGVLGSTDAQTSGHYHYGGEHNRWDTTSLTPGAHQVRMVVYDTTGRSAAAEVKVCVGDGPCVTSEPEEPEEPEVPEEEGGCGCGAGAGGAAAWLAVVLFLRRRRT
;
A
#
# COMPACT_ATOMS: atom_id res chain seq x y z
N MET A 1 50.47 -9.85 50.80
CA MET A 1 51.23 -10.75 49.91
C MET A 1 50.49 -12.08 49.83
N ARG A 2 50.29 -12.59 48.60
CA ARG A 2 49.64 -13.86 48.22
C ARG A 2 48.11 -13.93 48.38
N SER A 3 47.37 -13.81 47.27
CA SER A 3 46.80 -14.94 46.53
C SER A 3 45.70 -14.48 45.54
N LEU A 4 45.45 -15.36 44.56
CA LEU A 4 44.35 -15.43 43.59
C LEU A 4 44.56 -14.75 42.22
N LEU A 5 45.21 -15.51 41.35
CA LEU A 5 44.93 -15.55 39.92
C LEU A 5 43.80 -16.58 39.72
N VAL A 6 42.59 -16.13 39.37
CA VAL A 6 41.51 -16.98 38.85
C VAL A 6 40.95 -16.27 37.62
N CYS A 7 40.98 -17.00 36.49
CA CYS A 7 40.42 -16.62 35.20
C CYS A 7 38.92 -16.29 35.32
N PHE A 8 38.50 -15.18 34.70
CA PHE A 8 37.15 -15.07 34.16
C PHE A 8 37.24 -14.56 32.72
N VAL A 9 36.96 -15.46 31.79
CA VAL A 9 36.64 -15.18 30.39
C VAL A 9 35.30 -14.46 30.39
N LEU A 10 35.27 -13.17 30.04
CA LEU A 10 34.03 -12.47 29.70
C LEU A 10 33.82 -12.61 28.19
N LEU A 11 32.88 -13.50 27.81
CA LEU A 11 32.28 -13.50 26.48
C LEU A 11 31.59 -12.14 26.27
N ALA A 12 32.07 -11.37 25.30
CA ALA A 12 31.29 -10.30 24.69
C ALA A 12 30.15 -10.93 23.89
N LEU A 13 28.97 -11.04 24.51
CA LEU A 13 27.71 -11.29 23.80
C LEU A 13 27.35 -10.02 23.03
N TRP A 14 27.84 -9.93 21.79
CA TRP A 14 27.22 -9.06 20.80
C TRP A 14 25.79 -9.57 20.63
N ALA A 15 24.79 -8.76 20.97
CA ALA A 15 23.41 -9.04 20.61
C ALA A 15 23.36 -9.04 19.07
N ALA A 16 23.38 -10.23 18.48
CA ALA A 16 23.09 -10.40 17.07
C ALA A 16 21.71 -9.79 16.78
N PRO A 17 21.49 -9.16 15.62
CA PRO A 17 20.15 -8.75 15.22
C PRO A 17 19.21 -9.94 15.36
N SER A 18 18.00 -9.73 15.92
CA SER A 18 17.03 -10.81 16.08
C SER A 18 16.77 -11.42 14.70
N VAL A 19 17.16 -12.68 14.55
CA VAL A 19 17.00 -13.46 13.31
C VAL A 19 15.54 -13.94 13.26
N ALA A 20 14.86 -13.89 12.11
CA ALA A 20 13.55 -14.53 12.00
C ALA A 20 13.69 -16.04 12.23
N ALA A 21 12.80 -16.61 13.03
CA ALA A 21 12.81 -18.05 13.28
C ALA A 21 12.14 -18.78 12.12
N VAL A 22 12.93 -19.08 11.10
CA VAL A 22 12.55 -19.96 9.98
C VAL A 22 12.69 -21.45 10.39
N PRO A 23 11.98 -22.39 9.73
CA PRO A 23 12.07 -23.80 10.07
C PRO A 23 13.49 -24.36 9.99
N THR A 24 13.75 -25.42 10.74
CA THR A 24 15.01 -26.17 10.65
C THR A 24 15.30 -26.55 9.19
N GLY A 25 16.53 -26.30 8.76
CA GLY A 25 16.96 -26.51 7.37
C GLY A 25 16.87 -25.25 6.50
N PHE A 26 16.33 -24.14 7.01
CA PHE A 26 16.38 -22.83 6.37
C PHE A 26 17.30 -21.87 7.12
N GLN A 27 17.75 -20.84 6.41
CA GLN A 27 18.51 -19.71 6.92
C GLN A 27 17.98 -18.42 6.31
N GLU A 28 18.24 -17.30 6.97
CA GLU A 28 17.84 -16.00 6.47
C GLU A 28 19.03 -15.04 6.32
N THR A 29 18.81 -13.99 5.54
CA THR A 29 19.71 -12.85 5.41
C THR A 29 18.87 -11.59 5.39
N LYS A 30 19.10 -10.69 6.36
CA LYS A 30 18.45 -9.38 6.41
C LYS A 30 19.29 -8.35 5.67
N TYR A 31 18.64 -7.62 4.77
CA TYR A 31 19.21 -6.50 4.03
C TYR A 31 18.56 -5.20 4.52
N SER A 32 19.19 -4.56 5.51
CA SER A 32 18.62 -3.38 6.19
C SER A 32 18.90 -2.07 5.45
N SER A 33 17.92 -1.18 5.42
CA SER A 33 18.06 0.21 4.98
C SER A 33 16.95 1.06 5.59
N SER A 34 17.33 2.18 6.22
CA SER A 34 16.37 3.15 6.78
C SER A 34 15.42 3.73 5.71
N ALA A 35 15.82 3.64 4.44
CA ALA A 35 15.04 4.10 3.31
C ALA A 35 13.80 3.22 3.03
N LEU A 36 13.64 2.08 3.71
CA LEU A 36 12.55 1.13 3.55
C LEU A 36 11.44 1.27 4.61
N THR A 37 11.45 2.31 5.43
CA THR A 37 10.40 2.52 6.43
C THR A 37 9.59 3.77 6.08
N PRO A 38 8.24 3.70 5.95
CA PRO A 38 7.41 2.51 5.98
C PRO A 38 7.30 1.82 4.59
N ALA A 39 7.62 0.53 4.50
CA ALA A 39 7.45 -0.25 3.28
C ALA A 39 6.01 -0.74 3.13
N THR A 40 5.54 -0.89 1.89
CA THR A 40 4.16 -1.34 1.59
C THR A 40 4.11 -2.50 0.61
N GLY A 41 5.16 -2.75 -0.16
CA GLY A 41 5.18 -3.83 -1.14
C GLY A 41 6.56 -4.06 -1.75
N LEU A 42 6.71 -5.18 -2.43
CA LEU A 42 7.89 -5.53 -3.21
C LEU A 42 7.51 -6.27 -4.50
N GLY A 43 8.42 -6.32 -5.46
CA GLY A 43 8.22 -7.16 -6.65
C GLY A 43 9.47 -7.24 -7.52
N TRP A 44 9.78 -8.44 -8.02
CA TRP A 44 10.90 -8.62 -8.92
C TRP A 44 10.54 -8.25 -10.36
N ALA A 45 11.38 -7.45 -11.00
CA ALA A 45 11.24 -7.14 -12.42
C ALA A 45 11.32 -8.45 -13.25
N PRO A 46 10.29 -8.80 -14.04
CA PRO A 46 10.24 -10.07 -14.78
C PRO A 46 11.04 -10.01 -16.10
N ASP A 47 12.21 -9.37 -16.07
CA ASP A 47 13.17 -9.29 -17.18
C ASP A 47 14.47 -10.07 -16.90
N GLY A 48 14.54 -10.76 -15.75
CA GLY A 48 15.72 -11.49 -15.30
C GLY A 48 16.88 -10.61 -14.85
N SER A 49 16.72 -9.29 -14.77
CA SER A 49 17.81 -8.36 -14.43
C SER A 49 18.23 -8.42 -12.96
N GLY A 50 17.48 -9.11 -12.11
CA GLY A 50 17.69 -9.11 -10.66
C GLY A 50 17.38 -7.77 -9.99
N ARG A 51 16.49 -6.95 -10.56
CA ARG A 51 16.03 -5.71 -9.91
C ARG A 51 14.78 -5.99 -9.08
N LEU A 52 14.84 -5.63 -7.81
CA LEU A 52 13.74 -5.70 -6.85
C LEU A 52 13.18 -4.31 -6.64
N PHE A 53 11.92 -4.12 -7.01
CA PHE A 53 11.18 -2.90 -6.75
C PHE A 53 10.60 -2.96 -5.34
N LEU A 54 10.65 -1.84 -4.62
CA LEU A 54 10.24 -1.70 -3.23
C LEU A 54 9.38 -0.45 -3.12
N LEU A 55 8.18 -0.60 -2.56
CA LEU A 55 7.27 0.51 -2.33
C LEU A 55 7.42 1.05 -0.91
N ASN A 56 7.42 2.37 -0.80
CA ASN A 56 7.24 3.06 0.47
C ASN A 56 5.88 3.76 0.47
N LYS A 57 5.17 3.68 1.62
CA LYS A 57 3.84 4.29 1.80
C LYS A 57 3.80 5.77 1.41
N ASN A 58 4.91 6.48 1.62
CA ASN A 58 5.08 7.91 1.34
C ASN A 58 5.26 8.27 -0.14
N GLY A 59 5.02 7.35 -1.06
CA GLY A 59 5.02 7.61 -2.49
C GLY A 59 6.35 7.36 -3.18
N THR A 60 7.38 6.87 -2.48
CA THR A 60 8.66 6.54 -3.11
C THR A 60 8.67 5.09 -3.62
N VAL A 61 9.09 4.89 -4.86
CA VAL A 61 9.47 3.57 -5.40
C VAL A 61 10.98 3.47 -5.44
N ARG A 62 11.54 2.42 -4.84
CA ARG A 62 12.98 2.15 -4.82
C ARG A 62 13.33 0.88 -5.58
N ILE A 63 14.55 0.81 -6.06
CA ILE A 63 15.13 -0.38 -6.69
C ILE A 63 16.35 -0.82 -5.91
N ALA A 64 16.34 -2.07 -5.47
CA ALA A 64 17.53 -2.83 -5.08
C ALA A 64 17.97 -3.73 -6.25
N THR A 65 19.26 -4.02 -6.36
CA THR A 65 19.79 -4.86 -7.44
C THR A 65 20.53 -6.06 -6.87
N MET A 66 20.32 -7.22 -7.47
CA MET A 66 21.07 -8.43 -7.22
C MET A 66 22.33 -8.49 -8.10
N ARG A 67 23.46 -8.89 -7.52
CA ARG A 67 24.68 -9.26 -8.24
C ARG A 67 25.27 -10.52 -7.60
N ASP A 68 25.70 -11.46 -8.43
CA ASP A 68 26.36 -12.70 -8.00
C ASP A 68 25.56 -13.49 -6.91
N GLY A 69 24.23 -13.48 -7.03
CA GLY A 69 23.33 -14.22 -6.14
C GLY A 69 22.96 -13.52 -4.83
N GLU A 70 23.36 -12.26 -4.63
CA GLU A 70 23.01 -11.47 -3.44
C GLU A 70 22.56 -10.05 -3.78
N LEU A 71 21.73 -9.43 -2.92
CA LEU A 71 21.41 -8.02 -3.05
C LEU A 71 22.63 -7.15 -2.70
N VAL A 72 22.89 -6.15 -3.53
CA VAL A 72 24.05 -5.24 -3.39
C VAL A 72 23.91 -4.37 -2.14
N LYS A 73 24.99 -4.31 -1.34
CA LYS A 73 25.10 -3.45 -0.15
C LYS A 73 26.01 -2.25 -0.40
N GLN A 74 25.71 -1.12 0.23
CA GLN A 74 26.61 0.02 0.36
C GLN A 74 27.06 0.08 1.83
N GLY A 75 28.28 -0.37 2.11
CA GLY A 75 28.71 -0.64 3.47
C GLY A 75 27.90 -1.79 4.07
N THR A 76 27.24 -1.55 5.21
CA THR A 76 26.37 -2.54 5.88
C THR A 76 24.91 -2.47 5.46
N SER A 77 24.51 -1.42 4.74
CA SER A 77 23.11 -1.17 4.34
C SER A 77 22.82 -1.66 2.92
N LEU A 78 21.56 -2.02 2.65
CA LEU A 78 21.07 -2.32 1.31
C LEU A 78 21.19 -1.07 0.43
N ALA A 79 21.88 -1.21 -0.71
CA ALA A 79 21.96 -0.15 -1.70
C ALA A 79 20.64 -0.07 -2.46
N THR A 80 20.05 1.14 -2.53
CA THR A 80 18.83 1.38 -3.31
C THR A 80 18.96 2.65 -4.15
N ALA A 81 18.29 2.66 -5.30
CA ALA A 81 18.09 3.86 -6.12
C ALA A 81 16.60 4.22 -6.16
N VAL A 82 16.27 5.49 -6.35
CA VAL A 82 14.87 5.92 -6.52
C VAL A 82 14.47 5.68 -7.98
N PHE A 83 13.36 4.97 -8.18
CA PHE A 83 12.74 4.76 -9.48
C PHE A 83 11.76 5.88 -9.83
N ALA A 84 10.85 6.20 -8.89
CA ALA A 84 9.82 7.23 -9.04
C ALA A 84 9.42 7.78 -7.66
N THR A 85 8.80 8.97 -7.67
CA THR A 85 8.23 9.59 -6.48
C THR A 85 6.86 10.18 -6.82
N GLU A 86 5.86 9.83 -6.01
CA GLU A 86 4.48 10.29 -6.11
C GLU A 86 4.15 11.20 -4.93
N SER A 87 3.32 12.22 -5.16
CA SER A 87 2.63 12.90 -4.07
C SER A 87 1.41 12.08 -3.68
N VAL A 88 1.35 11.66 -2.42
CA VAL A 88 0.31 10.74 -1.92
C VAL A 88 -0.25 11.24 -0.59
N TYR A 89 -1.49 10.86 -0.30
CA TYR A 89 -2.07 11.00 1.03
C TYR A 89 -1.79 9.74 1.85
N THR A 90 -1.29 9.88 3.08
CA THR A 90 -0.69 8.76 3.85
C THR A 90 -1.38 8.45 5.19
N ASN A 91 -2.55 9.02 5.45
CA ASN A 91 -3.28 8.74 6.68
C ASN A 91 -3.68 7.26 6.76
N SER A 92 -3.57 6.64 7.94
CA SER A 92 -4.01 5.26 8.20
C SER A 92 -3.49 4.22 7.17
N GLU A 93 -4.29 3.66 6.26
CA GLU A 93 -3.84 2.67 5.26
C GLU A 93 -3.50 3.31 3.90
N CYS A 94 -3.91 4.56 3.67
CA CYS A 94 -3.67 5.29 2.44
C CYS A 94 -2.17 5.45 2.12
N GLY A 95 -1.84 5.56 0.84
CA GLY A 95 -0.48 5.84 0.38
C GLY A 95 -0.20 5.19 -0.95
N LEU A 96 1.07 4.91 -1.23
CA LEU A 96 1.47 4.03 -2.33
C LEU A 96 1.49 2.59 -1.83
N ILE A 97 0.59 1.74 -2.34
CA ILE A 97 0.23 0.47 -1.69
C ILE A 97 0.15 -0.74 -2.63
N GLY A 98 0.18 -0.55 -3.95
CA GLY A 98 0.16 -1.66 -4.91
C GLY A 98 1.20 -1.52 -6.01
N LEU A 99 1.76 -2.64 -6.47
CA LEU A 99 2.74 -2.76 -7.55
C LEU A 99 2.36 -3.94 -8.45
N ALA A 100 2.43 -3.75 -9.76
CA ALA A 100 2.36 -4.84 -10.73
C ALA A 100 3.23 -4.54 -11.95
N PHE A 101 3.81 -5.59 -12.54
CA PHE A 101 4.50 -5.50 -13.82
C PHE A 101 3.59 -5.98 -14.94
N ASP A 102 3.63 -5.28 -16.07
CA ASP A 102 2.90 -5.71 -17.27
C ASP A 102 3.33 -7.13 -17.68
N PRO A 103 2.42 -8.01 -18.14
CA PRO A 103 2.78 -9.36 -18.58
C PRO A 103 3.80 -9.39 -19.74
N ASN A 104 3.95 -8.29 -20.49
CA ASN A 104 4.97 -8.12 -21.53
C ASN A 104 6.08 -7.12 -21.11
N TYR A 105 6.33 -6.99 -19.81
CA TYR A 105 7.33 -6.08 -19.24
C TYR A 105 8.74 -6.24 -19.84
N ALA A 106 9.13 -7.46 -20.23
CA ALA A 106 10.42 -7.70 -20.89
C ALA A 106 10.59 -6.87 -22.17
N VAL A 107 9.48 -6.50 -22.83
CA VAL A 107 9.45 -5.70 -24.05
C VAL A 107 9.03 -4.25 -23.78
N ASN A 108 7.89 -4.04 -23.11
CA ASN A 108 7.28 -2.71 -22.99
C ASN A 108 7.75 -1.91 -21.76
N ARG A 109 8.39 -2.57 -20.78
CA ARG A 109 8.92 -1.95 -19.56
C ARG A 109 7.87 -1.28 -18.67
N TYR A 110 6.59 -1.66 -18.75
CA TYR A 110 5.52 -1.00 -18.00
C TYR A 110 5.39 -1.49 -16.55
N VAL A 111 5.36 -0.53 -15.61
CA VAL A 111 5.18 -0.76 -14.17
C VAL A 111 3.93 -0.01 -13.72
N TYR A 112 3.01 -0.71 -13.08
CA TYR A 112 1.74 -0.18 -12.57
C TYR A 112 1.82 -0.01 -11.05
N LEU A 113 1.29 1.10 -10.55
CA LEU A 113 1.28 1.47 -9.14
C LEU A 113 -0.15 1.83 -8.71
N PHE A 114 -0.55 1.38 -7.52
CA PHE A 114 -1.81 1.75 -6.88
C PHE A 114 -1.54 2.75 -5.76
N LEU A 115 -2.17 3.93 -5.80
CA LEU A 115 -1.93 4.99 -4.81
C LEU A 115 -3.18 5.78 -4.42
N THR A 116 -3.17 6.33 -3.21
CA THR A 116 -4.13 7.34 -2.76
C THR A 116 -3.66 8.75 -3.14
N ALA A 117 -4.51 9.48 -3.86
CA ALA A 117 -4.21 10.84 -4.33
C ALA A 117 -4.03 11.83 -3.16
N PRO A 118 -3.30 12.95 -3.36
CA PRO A 118 -3.27 14.03 -2.39
C PRO A 118 -4.67 14.47 -1.97
N GLY A 119 -4.86 14.75 -0.68
CA GLY A 119 -6.16 15.11 -0.10
C GLY A 119 -7.02 13.91 0.32
N GLY A 120 -6.69 12.68 -0.09
CA GLY A 120 -7.36 11.47 0.42
C GLY A 120 -8.80 11.27 -0.07
N THR A 121 -9.17 11.88 -1.20
CA THR A 121 -10.54 11.84 -1.74
C THR A 121 -10.74 10.79 -2.84
N LYS A 122 -9.66 10.32 -3.45
CA LYS A 122 -9.68 9.28 -4.48
C LYS A 122 -8.41 8.44 -4.45
N GLN A 123 -8.50 7.23 -4.98
CA GLN A 123 -7.37 6.38 -5.33
C GLN A 123 -7.22 6.33 -6.85
N MET A 124 -6.05 5.95 -7.31
CA MET A 124 -5.75 5.81 -8.73
C MET A 124 -4.74 4.70 -8.99
N ILE A 125 -4.81 4.13 -10.18
CA ILE A 125 -3.78 3.28 -10.74
C ILE A 125 -3.01 4.09 -11.77
N VAL A 126 -1.70 4.17 -11.62
CA VAL A 126 -0.80 4.87 -12.55
C VAL A 126 0.21 3.91 -13.14
N ARG A 127 0.70 4.21 -14.34
CA ARG A 127 1.72 3.43 -15.04
C ARG A 127 2.93 4.28 -15.35
N TYR A 128 4.10 3.72 -15.13
CA TYR A 128 5.39 4.23 -15.58
C TYR A 128 5.99 3.33 -16.66
N THR A 129 6.86 3.92 -17.49
CA THR A 129 7.79 3.18 -18.35
C THR A 129 9.16 3.16 -17.66
N ASP A 130 9.67 1.95 -17.41
CA ASP A 130 11.00 1.76 -16.83
C ASP A 130 12.11 1.97 -17.85
N ALA A 131 12.79 3.11 -17.74
CA ALA A 131 13.98 3.46 -18.48
C ALA A 131 15.24 3.12 -17.67
N ASN A 132 15.56 1.83 -17.58
CA ASN A 132 16.77 1.30 -16.91
C ASN A 132 16.88 1.69 -15.41
N GLY A 133 15.80 1.55 -14.67
CA GLY A 133 15.71 1.85 -13.25
C GLY A 133 15.23 3.26 -12.94
N VAL A 134 14.80 4.02 -13.96
CA VAL A 134 14.17 5.33 -13.80
C VAL A 134 12.78 5.30 -14.41
N GLY A 135 11.76 5.68 -13.62
CA GLY A 135 10.38 5.77 -14.07
C GLY A 135 10.18 7.01 -14.94
N THR A 136 9.66 6.81 -16.15
CA THR A 136 9.31 7.87 -17.11
C THR A 136 7.87 7.71 -17.61
N ALA A 137 7.35 8.67 -18.37
CA ALA A 137 6.04 8.59 -19.02
C ALA A 137 4.88 8.18 -18.07
N ARG A 138 4.83 8.79 -16.88
CA ARG A 138 3.75 8.61 -15.91
C ARG A 138 2.39 8.85 -16.58
N THR A 139 1.54 7.83 -16.57
CA THR A 139 0.19 7.85 -17.16
C THR A 139 -0.81 7.42 -16.09
N VAL A 140 -1.92 8.14 -15.92
CA VAL A 140 -3.05 7.65 -15.09
C VAL A 140 -3.82 6.63 -15.91
N ILE A 141 -4.02 5.44 -15.36
CA ILE A 141 -4.68 4.30 -16.03
C ILE A 141 -6.13 4.20 -15.56
N VAL A 142 -6.35 4.14 -14.25
CA VAL A 142 -7.69 4.18 -13.66
C VAL A 142 -7.69 5.30 -12.62
N ASP A 143 -8.63 6.24 -12.76
CA ASP A 143 -8.79 7.36 -11.83
C ASP A 143 -10.10 7.22 -11.03
N ASN A 144 -10.27 8.08 -10.03
CA ASN A 144 -11.49 8.22 -9.24
C ASN A 144 -11.96 6.90 -8.57
N LEU A 145 -11.01 6.07 -8.15
CA LEU A 145 -11.32 4.89 -7.36
C LEU A 145 -11.68 5.32 -5.91
N PRO A 146 -12.66 4.66 -5.28
CA PRO A 146 -13.20 5.12 -4.01
C PRO A 146 -12.19 4.98 -2.85
N THR A 147 -12.20 5.95 -1.94
CA THR A 147 -11.56 5.93 -0.62
C THR A 147 -12.30 6.87 0.33
N ALA A 148 -12.20 6.61 1.63
CA ALA A 148 -12.62 7.54 2.68
C ALA A 148 -11.44 8.35 3.25
N GLY A 149 -10.23 8.20 2.70
CA GLY A 149 -8.99 8.77 3.25
C GLY A 149 -8.61 8.16 4.61
N GLN A 150 -8.96 6.89 4.84
CA GLN A 150 -8.82 6.24 6.16
C GLN A 150 -8.27 4.81 6.04
N ASN A 151 -9.07 3.81 6.37
CA ASN A 151 -8.72 2.40 6.40
C ASN A 151 -9.58 1.61 5.42
N HIS A 152 -9.14 0.39 5.13
CA HIS A 152 -9.68 -0.55 4.16
C HIS A 152 -9.65 -0.02 2.73
N ASP A 153 -8.55 0.65 2.39
CA ASP A 153 -8.26 1.16 1.05
C ASP A 153 -7.98 0.04 0.04
N GLY A 154 -7.64 -1.16 0.52
CA GLY A 154 -7.24 -2.30 -0.30
C GLY A 154 -5.82 -2.10 -0.84
N GLY A 155 -5.67 -2.10 -2.16
CA GLY A 155 -4.38 -1.83 -2.83
C GLY A 155 -3.77 -3.04 -3.54
N ALA A 156 -4.41 -4.21 -3.45
CA ALA A 156 -4.03 -5.36 -4.25
C ALA A 156 -4.10 -5.02 -5.75
N LEU A 157 -3.07 -5.39 -6.50
CA LEU A 157 -2.90 -5.05 -7.92
C LEU A 157 -2.16 -6.19 -8.64
N GLY A 158 -2.60 -6.57 -9.83
CA GLY A 158 -1.93 -7.63 -10.60
C GLY A 158 -2.61 -7.92 -11.93
N PHE A 159 -2.02 -8.82 -12.71
CA PHE A 159 -2.57 -9.23 -14.01
C PHE A 159 -3.05 -10.67 -13.98
N GLY A 160 -4.26 -10.88 -14.51
CA GLY A 160 -4.86 -12.20 -14.61
C GLY A 160 -4.26 -13.05 -15.73
N PRO A 161 -4.60 -14.35 -15.76
CA PRO A 161 -4.21 -15.26 -16.85
C PRO A 161 -4.78 -14.86 -18.22
N ASP A 162 -5.76 -13.96 -18.23
CA ASP A 162 -6.44 -13.38 -19.39
C ASP A 162 -5.78 -12.06 -19.86
N GLY A 163 -4.66 -11.66 -19.25
CA GLY A 163 -3.94 -10.44 -19.61
C GLY A 163 -4.63 -9.14 -19.20
N LYS A 164 -5.66 -9.21 -18.34
CA LYS A 164 -6.37 -8.03 -17.83
C LYS A 164 -5.76 -7.55 -16.52
N LEU A 165 -5.92 -6.26 -16.23
CA LEU A 165 -5.52 -5.63 -14.98
C LEU A 165 -6.60 -5.88 -13.93
N TYR A 166 -6.21 -6.36 -12.75
CA TYR A 166 -7.09 -6.55 -11.60
C TYR A 166 -6.63 -5.68 -10.43
N TRP A 167 -7.58 -5.26 -9.60
CA TRP A 167 -7.30 -4.62 -8.32
C TRP A 167 -8.38 -4.94 -7.29
N ALA A 168 -8.13 -4.65 -6.00
CA ALA A 168 -9.15 -4.81 -4.97
C ALA A 168 -9.20 -3.62 -4.01
N ILE A 169 -10.41 -3.25 -3.59
CA ILE A 169 -10.69 -2.15 -2.66
C ILE A 169 -11.62 -2.67 -1.56
N GLY A 170 -11.33 -2.30 -0.32
CA GLY A 170 -12.15 -2.64 0.83
C GLY A 170 -13.43 -1.82 0.94
N ASP A 171 -14.14 -2.04 2.05
CA ASP A 171 -15.40 -1.38 2.37
C ASP A 171 -15.23 0.05 2.92
N LEU A 172 -14.01 0.61 2.80
CA LEU A 172 -13.63 1.95 3.25
C LEU A 172 -13.79 2.19 4.76
N GLY A 173 -13.81 1.12 5.56
CA GLY A 173 -13.87 1.20 7.03
C GLY A 173 -15.29 1.39 7.59
N ASN A 174 -16.30 1.54 6.75
CA ASN A 174 -17.66 1.88 7.15
C ASN A 174 -18.74 1.03 6.46
N GLY A 175 -18.36 -0.06 5.79
CA GLY A 175 -19.30 -0.90 5.05
C GLY A 175 -19.77 -0.31 3.72
N THR A 176 -19.02 0.61 3.10
CA THR A 176 -19.38 1.15 1.77
C THR A 176 -19.29 0.04 0.71
N GLY A 177 -20.24 0.03 -0.23
CA GLY A 177 -20.23 -0.90 -1.36
C GLY A 177 -20.45 -2.39 -0.99
N VAL A 178 -20.73 -2.71 0.26
CA VAL A 178 -21.05 -4.08 0.69
C VAL A 178 -22.39 -4.56 0.09
N ASN A 179 -22.63 -5.87 0.06
CA ASN A 179 -23.85 -6.51 -0.44
C ASN A 179 -24.15 -6.34 -1.96
N ALA A 180 -25.35 -5.89 -2.31
CA ALA A 180 -25.90 -5.79 -3.67
C ALA A 180 -25.63 -4.44 -4.34
N ASP A 181 -24.90 -3.53 -3.67
CA ASP A 181 -24.51 -2.26 -4.26
C ASP A 181 -23.48 -2.51 -5.37
N LEU A 182 -23.94 -2.34 -6.61
CA LEU A 182 -23.12 -2.44 -7.80
C LEU A 182 -22.68 -1.07 -8.31
N THR A 183 -23.11 0.05 -7.72
CA THR A 183 -22.75 1.39 -8.20
C THR A 183 -21.38 1.86 -7.68
N SER A 184 -20.76 1.08 -6.78
CA SER A 184 -19.48 1.40 -6.14
C SER A 184 -18.47 0.26 -6.22
N LEU A 185 -17.19 0.63 -6.39
CA LEU A 185 -16.03 -0.25 -6.36
C LEU A 185 -15.49 -0.55 -4.96
N ALA A 186 -16.08 0.01 -3.92
CA ALA A 186 -15.79 -0.41 -2.55
C ALA A 186 -16.30 -1.85 -2.30
N ALA A 187 -15.55 -2.61 -1.50
CA ALA A 187 -15.78 -4.01 -1.17
C ALA A 187 -15.75 -4.96 -2.39
N LYS A 188 -14.97 -4.62 -3.43
CA LYS A 188 -14.91 -5.33 -4.72
C LYS A 188 -13.49 -5.71 -5.14
N VAL A 189 -13.44 -6.71 -6.03
CA VAL A 189 -12.34 -6.90 -6.97
C VAL A 189 -12.76 -6.27 -8.30
N GLY A 190 -11.95 -5.36 -8.81
CA GLY A 190 -12.10 -4.73 -10.12
C GLY A 190 -11.26 -5.43 -11.20
N ARG A 191 -11.68 -5.32 -12.46
CA ARG A 191 -10.98 -5.83 -13.64
C ARG A 191 -11.10 -4.83 -14.79
N ALA A 192 -10.00 -4.55 -15.49
CA ALA A 192 -9.93 -3.61 -16.60
C ALA A 192 -8.97 -4.10 -17.69
N ASN A 193 -9.05 -3.48 -18.86
CA ASN A 193 -8.03 -3.59 -19.89
C ASN A 193 -6.71 -2.94 -19.47
N LEU A 194 -5.64 -3.21 -20.22
CA LEU A 194 -4.30 -2.67 -19.91
C LEU A 194 -4.21 -1.13 -19.95
N ASP A 195 -5.15 -0.48 -20.64
CA ASP A 195 -5.29 0.97 -20.72
C ASP A 195 -6.22 1.56 -19.65
N GLY A 196 -6.79 0.71 -18.79
CA GLY A 196 -7.66 1.11 -17.69
C GLY A 196 -9.14 1.19 -18.03
N THR A 197 -9.54 0.93 -19.27
CA THR A 197 -10.97 0.86 -19.63
C THR A 197 -11.65 -0.38 -19.06
N PRO A 198 -12.95 -0.33 -18.69
CA PRO A 198 -13.67 -1.53 -18.26
C PRO A 198 -13.64 -2.60 -19.35
N ALA A 199 -13.48 -3.85 -18.96
CA ALA A 199 -13.55 -4.96 -19.90
C ALA A 199 -15.03 -5.26 -20.23
N ASN A 200 -15.34 -5.54 -21.49
CA ASN A 200 -16.73 -5.72 -21.93
C ASN A 200 -17.36 -7.03 -21.42
N ASP A 201 -16.53 -8.02 -21.14
CA ASP A 201 -16.89 -9.30 -20.52
C ASP A 201 -16.95 -9.22 -18.99
N ASN A 202 -16.79 -8.03 -18.38
CA ASN A 202 -16.99 -7.90 -16.94
C ASN A 202 -18.44 -8.23 -16.56
N PRO A 203 -18.66 -8.98 -15.48
CA PRO A 203 -19.95 -9.58 -15.18
C PRO A 203 -21.08 -8.58 -14.88
N PHE A 204 -20.75 -7.36 -14.43
CA PHE A 204 -21.74 -6.34 -14.07
C PHE A 204 -21.72 -5.13 -15.00
N ASN A 205 -20.97 -5.21 -16.10
CA ASN A 205 -20.97 -4.18 -17.12
C ASN A 205 -22.34 -4.15 -17.80
N ASP A 206 -23.08 -3.07 -17.61
CA ASP A 206 -24.38 -2.80 -18.23
C ASP A 206 -24.32 -1.62 -19.22
N GLY A 207 -23.11 -1.17 -19.54
CA GLY A 207 -22.84 -0.07 -20.47
C GLY A 207 -23.38 1.26 -19.96
N VAL A 208 -24.59 1.63 -20.41
CA VAL A 208 -25.28 2.82 -19.87
C VAL A 208 -26.22 2.33 -18.79
N GLY A 209 -25.72 2.26 -17.55
CA GLY A 209 -26.46 1.80 -16.39
C GLY A 209 -25.86 2.31 -15.08
N PRO A 210 -26.50 2.00 -13.94
CA PRO A 210 -26.02 2.45 -12.63
C PRO A 210 -24.87 1.60 -12.10
N ASN A 211 -24.59 0.44 -12.68
CA ASN A 211 -23.52 -0.43 -12.19
C ASN A 211 -22.17 0.18 -12.53
N ASN A 212 -21.19 -0.07 -11.69
CA ASN A 212 -19.81 0.17 -12.04
C ASN A 212 -19.29 -0.99 -12.88
N GLU A 213 -18.79 -0.66 -14.06
CA GLU A 213 -18.44 -1.60 -15.12
C GLU A 213 -17.17 -2.39 -14.82
N TYR A 214 -16.39 -1.99 -13.83
CA TYR A 214 -15.15 -2.69 -13.44
C TYR A 214 -15.38 -3.91 -12.55
N ILE A 215 -16.57 -4.12 -11.99
CA ILE A 215 -16.78 -5.15 -10.96
C ILE A 215 -16.58 -6.56 -11.54
N TRP A 216 -15.63 -7.30 -10.97
CA TRP A 216 -15.42 -8.72 -11.24
C TRP A 216 -16.06 -9.61 -10.17
N ALA A 217 -15.73 -9.35 -8.89
CA ALA A 217 -16.27 -10.05 -7.73
C ALA A 217 -16.54 -9.05 -6.58
N ARG A 218 -17.37 -9.44 -5.60
CA ARG A 218 -17.83 -8.52 -4.54
C ARG A 218 -17.94 -9.13 -3.15
N GLY A 219 -18.23 -8.26 -2.17
CA GLY A 219 -18.61 -8.66 -0.81
C GLY A 219 -17.41 -8.94 0.09
N PHE A 220 -16.29 -8.25 -0.13
CA PHE A 220 -15.08 -8.35 0.69
C PHE A 220 -15.03 -7.21 1.71
N ARG A 221 -14.44 -7.44 2.90
CA ARG A 221 -14.23 -6.38 3.89
C ARG A 221 -13.02 -5.52 3.55
N ASN A 222 -11.82 -6.10 3.67
CA ASN A 222 -10.57 -5.44 3.32
C ASN A 222 -9.67 -6.41 2.54
N PRO A 223 -9.90 -6.58 1.21
CA PRO A 223 -9.07 -7.41 0.35
C PRO A 223 -7.71 -6.73 0.13
N PHE A 224 -6.83 -6.89 1.12
CA PHE A 224 -5.59 -6.12 1.24
C PHE A 224 -4.57 -6.50 0.15
N THR A 225 -4.46 -7.79 -0.16
CA THR A 225 -3.53 -8.33 -1.18
C THR A 225 -4.21 -9.48 -1.93
N PHE A 226 -3.75 -9.76 -3.15
CA PHE A 226 -4.11 -10.96 -3.88
C PHE A 226 -2.93 -11.45 -4.72
N THR A 227 -3.01 -12.70 -5.19
CA THR A 227 -2.12 -13.21 -6.22
C THR A 227 -2.86 -14.22 -7.09
N PHE A 228 -2.35 -14.48 -8.30
CA PHE A 228 -2.85 -15.54 -9.17
C PHE A 228 -2.01 -16.80 -8.98
N GLN A 229 -2.66 -17.94 -8.76
CA GLN A 229 -1.97 -19.23 -8.66
C GLN A 229 -1.32 -19.58 -10.01
N PRO A 230 0.01 -19.71 -10.11
CA PRO A 230 0.70 -19.82 -11.41
C PRO A 230 0.18 -20.97 -12.29
N ALA A 231 0.04 -22.17 -11.71
CA ALA A 231 -0.34 -23.38 -12.44
C ALA A 231 -1.81 -23.40 -12.91
N THR A 232 -2.71 -22.67 -12.25
CA THR A 232 -4.17 -22.75 -12.55
C THR A 232 -4.77 -21.43 -13.03
N GLY A 233 -4.09 -20.31 -12.81
CA GLY A 233 -4.62 -18.97 -13.06
C GLY A 233 -5.73 -18.53 -12.10
N LYS A 234 -6.00 -19.28 -11.01
CA LYS A 234 -7.04 -18.90 -10.04
C LYS A 234 -6.58 -17.71 -9.19
N LEU A 235 -7.47 -16.74 -9.00
CA LEU A 235 -7.25 -15.56 -8.16
C LEU A 235 -7.41 -15.93 -6.67
N TRP A 236 -6.42 -15.66 -5.83
CA TRP A 236 -6.45 -15.85 -4.38
C TRP A 236 -6.44 -14.50 -3.68
N VAL A 237 -7.50 -14.15 -2.96
CA VAL A 237 -7.72 -12.83 -2.35
C VAL A 237 -7.64 -12.94 -0.83
N ASN A 238 -6.64 -12.27 -0.24
CA ASN A 238 -6.43 -12.19 1.19
C ASN A 238 -7.26 -11.03 1.76
N THR A 239 -8.23 -11.37 2.61
CA THR A 239 -9.23 -10.42 3.14
C THR A 239 -9.16 -10.35 4.66
N VAL A 240 -8.85 -9.15 5.18
CA VAL A 240 -8.84 -8.88 6.62
C VAL A 240 -10.27 -8.66 7.11
N GLY A 241 -10.69 -9.47 8.09
CA GLY A 241 -12.02 -9.47 8.67
C GLY A 241 -12.21 -8.54 9.86
N THR A 242 -13.41 -8.54 10.43
CA THR A 242 -13.71 -8.00 11.77
C THR A 242 -13.38 -9.03 12.85
N GLY A 243 -13.64 -10.31 12.60
CA GLY A 243 -13.39 -11.42 13.53
C GLY A 243 -12.71 -12.63 12.90
N TYR A 244 -12.58 -12.70 11.57
CA TYR A 244 -11.86 -13.76 10.88
C TYR A 244 -11.01 -13.23 9.73
N GLU A 245 -9.75 -13.65 9.70
CA GLU A 245 -8.92 -13.51 8.51
C GLU A 245 -9.32 -14.58 7.49
N GLN A 246 -9.49 -14.20 6.22
CA GLN A 246 -10.10 -15.05 5.20
C GLN A 246 -9.37 -14.98 3.86
N ILE A 247 -9.13 -16.13 3.24
CA ILE A 247 -8.67 -16.21 1.85
C ILE A 247 -9.79 -16.78 1.00
N PHE A 248 -10.14 -16.07 -0.07
CA PHE A 248 -11.12 -16.48 -1.05
C PHE A 248 -10.47 -16.81 -2.39
N VAL A 249 -11.12 -17.67 -3.17
CA VAL A 249 -10.72 -17.97 -4.56
C VAL A 249 -11.88 -17.61 -5.49
N PRO A 250 -12.16 -16.31 -5.70
CA PRO A 250 -13.32 -15.88 -6.47
C PRO A 250 -13.13 -16.07 -7.98
N ILE A 251 -14.24 -16.38 -8.67
CA ILE A 251 -14.42 -16.23 -10.11
C ILE A 251 -15.34 -15.04 -10.40
N GLU A 252 -15.67 -14.82 -11.68
CA GLU A 252 -16.64 -13.81 -12.07
C GLU A 252 -17.95 -13.93 -11.29
N ARG A 253 -18.55 -12.79 -10.94
CA ARG A 253 -19.84 -12.66 -10.22
C ARG A 253 -19.85 -13.10 -8.76
N ASP A 254 -18.79 -13.73 -8.27
CA ASP A 254 -18.77 -14.26 -6.91
C ASP A 254 -19.01 -13.19 -5.85
N ASN A 255 -19.57 -13.63 -4.72
CA ASN A 255 -19.92 -12.79 -3.59
C ASN A 255 -19.41 -13.40 -2.29
N ALA A 256 -18.46 -12.74 -1.61
CA ALA A 256 -17.90 -13.17 -0.33
C ALA A 256 -18.82 -12.89 0.88
N GLY A 257 -19.88 -12.09 0.69
CA GLY A 257 -21.00 -11.96 1.63
C GLY A 257 -20.80 -10.97 2.78
N TYR A 258 -19.68 -10.26 2.85
CA TYR A 258 -19.52 -9.18 3.81
C TYR A 258 -20.52 -8.04 3.51
N ASN A 259 -21.13 -7.39 4.49
CA ASN A 259 -20.95 -7.54 5.95
C ASN A 259 -21.96 -8.45 6.65
N ALA A 260 -22.83 -9.12 5.89
CA ALA A 260 -23.83 -10.03 6.45
C ALA A 260 -23.21 -11.33 6.99
N TYR A 261 -22.11 -11.78 6.38
CA TYR A 261 -21.47 -13.05 6.68
C TYR A 261 -19.96 -12.91 6.84
N GLU A 262 -19.43 -13.60 7.85
CA GLU A 262 -18.01 -13.70 8.17
C GLU A 262 -17.74 -15.09 8.74
N ASN A 263 -17.01 -15.92 8.00
CA ASN A 263 -16.84 -17.37 8.19
C ASN A 263 -18.14 -18.24 8.24
N ASN A 264 -19.32 -17.64 8.15
CA ASN A 264 -20.63 -18.31 8.24
C ASN A 264 -21.48 -18.12 6.95
N GLN A 265 -20.84 -18.01 5.79
CA GLN A 265 -21.52 -17.84 4.51
C GLN A 265 -22.52 -18.99 4.25
N PRO A 266 -23.76 -18.70 3.80
CA PRO A 266 -24.69 -19.75 3.43
C PRO A 266 -24.32 -20.34 2.07
N ALA A 267 -24.67 -21.61 1.84
CA ALA A 267 -24.28 -22.35 0.63
C ALA A 267 -24.87 -21.80 -0.69
N ASN A 268 -25.91 -20.95 -0.62
CA ASN A 268 -26.60 -20.43 -1.80
C ASN A 268 -26.23 -18.96 -2.04
N GLY A 269 -25.45 -18.72 -3.09
CA GLY A 269 -25.16 -17.37 -3.60
C GLY A 269 -23.94 -16.67 -2.99
N TYR A 270 -23.17 -17.36 -2.14
CA TYR A 270 -21.93 -16.84 -1.56
C TYR A 270 -20.81 -17.85 -1.65
N ILE A 271 -19.60 -17.35 -1.87
CA ILE A 271 -18.40 -18.17 -1.78
C ILE A 271 -17.95 -18.29 -0.33
N THR A 272 -17.44 -19.46 0.04
CA THR A 272 -16.80 -19.69 1.34
C THR A 272 -15.29 -19.52 1.22
N PRO A 273 -14.62 -18.99 2.25
CA PRO A 273 -13.16 -18.89 2.23
C PRO A 273 -12.52 -20.29 2.21
N VAL A 274 -11.46 -20.45 1.42
CA VAL A 274 -10.67 -21.69 1.36
C VAL A 274 -9.73 -21.83 2.55
N ILE A 275 -9.30 -20.69 3.13
CA ILE A 275 -8.53 -20.60 4.37
C ILE A 275 -9.19 -19.56 5.26
N LYS A 276 -9.31 -19.86 6.55
CA LYS A 276 -9.74 -18.91 7.56
C LYS A 276 -9.00 -19.13 8.87
N TYR A 277 -8.89 -18.08 9.67
CA TYR A 277 -8.53 -18.19 11.08
C TYR A 277 -9.15 -17.06 11.90
N ARG A 278 -9.40 -17.30 13.18
CA ARG A 278 -10.00 -16.31 14.07
C ARG A 278 -8.98 -15.20 14.36
N THR A 279 -9.39 -13.96 14.18
CA THR A 279 -8.58 -12.78 14.49
C THR A 279 -8.18 -12.79 15.97
N ASN A 280 -6.89 -12.82 16.23
CA ASN A 280 -6.24 -12.83 17.55
C ASN A 280 -6.80 -13.89 18.51
N GLY A 281 -7.16 -15.07 18.01
CA GLY A 281 -7.75 -16.11 18.86
C GLY A 281 -7.94 -17.48 18.22
N THR A 282 -8.80 -18.28 18.84
CA THR A 282 -9.13 -19.66 18.43
C THR A 282 -10.63 -19.91 18.50
N ASP A 283 -11.16 -20.80 17.66
CA ASP A 283 -12.49 -21.37 17.81
C ASP A 283 -12.42 -22.67 18.63
N THR A 284 -13.39 -22.88 19.53
CA THR A 284 -13.55 -24.14 20.28
C THR A 284 -14.92 -24.75 20.00
N ARG A 285 -14.95 -26.05 19.68
CA ARG A 285 -16.19 -26.81 19.41
C ARG A 285 -16.25 -28.07 20.25
N THR A 286 -17.34 -28.25 20.99
CA THR A 286 -17.56 -29.44 21.82
C THR A 286 -18.12 -30.59 20.99
N PHE A 287 -17.67 -31.81 21.26
CA PHE A 287 -18.21 -33.01 20.63
C PHE A 287 -19.45 -33.53 21.36
N THR A 288 -20.32 -34.21 20.62
CA THR A 288 -21.40 -35.00 21.23
C THR A 288 -20.84 -36.19 22.02
N ALA A 289 -21.69 -36.83 22.84
CA ALA A 289 -21.28 -37.96 23.70
C ALA A 289 -20.67 -39.15 22.93
N ASN A 290 -21.09 -39.36 21.67
CA ASN A 290 -20.53 -40.37 20.76
C ASN A 290 -19.92 -39.71 19.51
N GLY A 291 -19.48 -38.46 19.64
CA GLY A 291 -19.06 -37.62 18.53
C GLY A 291 -17.64 -37.87 18.04
N ALA A 292 -16.98 -38.97 18.38
CA ALA A 292 -15.67 -39.34 17.86
C ALA A 292 -15.69 -40.81 17.43
N VAL A 293 -15.63 -41.06 16.12
CA VAL A 293 -15.68 -42.40 15.53
C VAL A 293 -14.47 -42.59 14.62
N ARG A 294 -13.66 -43.61 14.86
CA ARG A 294 -12.57 -44.00 13.95
C ARG A 294 -12.93 -45.29 13.25
N SER A 295 -12.82 -45.30 11.92
CA SER A 295 -12.93 -46.52 11.13
C SER A 295 -11.98 -46.47 9.93
N GLY A 296 -11.23 -47.55 9.72
CA GLY A 296 -10.33 -47.67 8.55
C GLY A 296 -9.25 -46.58 8.50
N GLY A 297 -8.79 -46.08 9.65
CA GLY A 297 -7.79 -45.02 9.74
C GLY A 297 -8.32 -43.60 9.51
N VAL A 298 -9.64 -43.41 9.44
CA VAL A 298 -10.29 -42.09 9.37
C VAL A 298 -11.06 -41.84 10.66
N ALA A 299 -10.79 -40.73 11.33
CA ALA A 299 -11.59 -40.24 12.42
C ALA A 299 -12.67 -39.28 11.91
N THR A 300 -13.91 -39.51 12.30
CA THR A 300 -15.08 -38.66 12.05
C THR A 300 -15.51 -38.07 13.38
N PHE A 301 -15.59 -36.74 13.43
CA PHE A 301 -15.98 -35.99 14.61
C PHE A 301 -17.29 -35.28 14.40
N THR A 302 -18.19 -35.35 15.38
CA THR A 302 -19.50 -34.69 15.37
C THR A 302 -19.62 -33.74 16.55
N THR A 303 -19.71 -32.45 16.24
CA THR A 303 -19.86 -31.36 17.20
C THR A 303 -21.32 -31.14 17.59
N THR A 304 -21.56 -30.49 18.74
CA THR A 304 -22.92 -30.18 19.21
C THR A 304 -23.59 -29.07 18.40
N GLU A 305 -22.80 -28.23 17.73
CA GLU A 305 -23.23 -27.11 16.90
C GLU A 305 -22.40 -27.05 15.61
N ALA A 306 -22.77 -26.16 14.69
CA ALA A 306 -22.03 -25.97 13.45
C ALA A 306 -20.57 -25.56 13.72
N HIS A 307 -19.60 -26.29 13.13
CA HIS A 307 -18.19 -26.08 13.42
C HIS A 307 -17.53 -24.97 12.59
N PHE A 308 -17.98 -24.80 11.33
CA PHE A 308 -17.41 -23.86 10.35
C PHE A 308 -15.91 -24.05 10.03
N PHE A 309 -15.31 -25.17 10.42
CA PHE A 309 -13.97 -25.56 9.98
C PHE A 309 -13.83 -25.66 8.45
N ARG A 310 -12.60 -25.56 7.96
CA ARG A 310 -12.22 -25.70 6.54
C ARG A 310 -11.26 -26.87 6.31
N LYS A 311 -11.28 -27.45 5.11
CA LYS A 311 -10.28 -28.44 4.71
C LYS A 311 -8.87 -27.86 4.89
N GLY A 312 -7.98 -28.66 5.47
CA GLY A 312 -6.60 -28.28 5.78
C GLY A 312 -6.41 -27.42 7.01
N GLU A 313 -7.48 -27.02 7.69
CA GLU A 313 -7.38 -26.33 8.98
C GLU A 313 -6.80 -27.26 10.05
N LYS A 314 -5.87 -26.75 10.84
CA LYS A 314 -5.22 -27.49 11.93
C LYS A 314 -6.05 -27.39 13.21
N ILE A 315 -6.39 -28.56 13.73
CA ILE A 315 -7.28 -28.72 14.89
C ILE A 315 -6.57 -29.54 15.96
N THR A 316 -6.59 -29.03 17.19
CA THR A 316 -6.19 -29.76 18.39
C THR A 316 -7.43 -30.38 19.05
N VAL A 317 -7.51 -31.70 19.01
CA VAL A 317 -8.53 -32.51 19.66
C VAL A 317 -8.08 -32.87 21.07
N SER A 318 -8.92 -32.58 22.08
CA SER A 318 -8.61 -32.88 23.48
C SER A 318 -9.85 -33.28 24.26
N GLY A 319 -9.66 -33.94 25.40
CA GLY A 319 -10.76 -34.29 26.32
C GLY A 319 -11.68 -35.42 25.85
N VAL A 320 -11.42 -36.07 24.71
CA VAL A 320 -12.18 -37.26 24.30
C VAL A 320 -11.88 -38.39 25.27
N THR A 321 -12.92 -39.09 25.76
CA THR A 321 -12.79 -40.14 26.78
C THR A 321 -11.79 -41.23 26.38
N ASN A 322 -11.88 -41.72 25.15
CA ASN A 322 -10.81 -42.51 24.56
C ASN A 322 -9.69 -41.57 24.08
N THR A 323 -8.60 -41.52 24.84
CA THR A 323 -7.47 -40.62 24.60
C THR A 323 -6.75 -40.88 23.28
N GLY A 324 -6.96 -42.04 22.65
CA GLY A 324 -6.44 -42.35 21.31
C GLY A 324 -7.04 -41.52 20.18
N PHE A 325 -8.05 -40.68 20.46
CA PHE A 325 -8.57 -39.66 19.55
C PHE A 325 -7.90 -38.28 19.72
N ASN A 326 -7.28 -38.00 20.87
CA ASN A 326 -6.71 -36.70 21.18
C ASN A 326 -5.40 -36.47 20.41
N GLY A 327 -5.08 -35.21 20.13
CA GLY A 327 -3.90 -34.79 19.40
C GLY A 327 -4.21 -33.73 18.35
N THR A 328 -3.18 -33.31 17.63
CA THR A 328 -3.31 -32.36 16.52
C THR A 328 -3.48 -33.08 15.20
N MET A 329 -4.37 -32.57 14.36
CA MET A 329 -4.71 -33.16 13.06
C MET A 329 -5.24 -32.09 12.10
N TYR A 330 -5.32 -32.43 10.83
CA TYR A 330 -5.87 -31.55 9.79
C TYR A 330 -7.25 -32.04 9.38
N VAL A 331 -8.16 -31.09 9.16
CA VAL A 331 -9.49 -31.37 8.61
C VAL A 331 -9.32 -31.90 7.17
N ALA A 332 -9.66 -33.16 6.95
CA ALA A 332 -9.64 -33.78 5.63
C ALA A 332 -10.89 -33.48 4.81
N SER A 333 -12.05 -33.38 5.46
CA SER A 333 -13.33 -33.02 4.82
C SER A 333 -14.35 -32.51 5.85
N THR A 334 -15.39 -31.81 5.38
CA THR A 334 -16.52 -31.34 6.19
C THR A 334 -17.84 -31.81 5.58
N PRO A 335 -18.25 -33.09 5.78
CA PRO A 335 -19.42 -33.66 5.12
C PRO A 335 -20.73 -32.89 5.34
N ASN A 336 -20.87 -32.21 6.49
CA ASN A 336 -22.00 -31.33 6.79
C ASN A 336 -21.57 -30.28 7.84
N ALA A 337 -22.51 -29.46 8.31
CA ALA A 337 -22.21 -28.35 9.22
C ALA A 337 -21.67 -28.78 10.60
N THR A 338 -21.97 -29.99 11.08
CA THR A 338 -21.60 -30.48 12.42
C THR A 338 -20.64 -31.66 12.38
N THR A 339 -20.29 -32.16 11.20
CA THR A 339 -19.41 -33.32 11.02
C THR A 339 -18.19 -32.96 10.18
N TRP A 340 -17.02 -33.34 10.67
CA TRP A 340 -15.76 -33.23 9.95
C TRP A 340 -14.92 -34.51 10.12
N THR A 341 -13.98 -34.74 9.20
CA THR A 341 -13.13 -35.93 9.22
C THR A 341 -11.65 -35.56 9.26
N ALA A 342 -10.81 -36.44 9.80
CA ALA A 342 -9.36 -36.35 9.75
C ALA A 342 -8.74 -37.73 9.52
N ALA A 343 -7.57 -37.77 8.89
CA ALA A 343 -6.76 -38.97 8.88
C ALA A 343 -6.21 -39.22 10.29
N GLN A 344 -6.43 -40.41 10.84
CA GLN A 344 -5.93 -40.79 12.16
C GLN A 344 -5.70 -42.31 12.21
N ALA A 345 -4.44 -42.72 12.31
CA ALA A 345 -4.08 -44.12 12.49
C ALA A 345 -4.55 -44.65 13.86
N GLY A 346 -4.95 -45.92 13.90
CA GLY A 346 -5.30 -46.65 15.12
C GLY A 346 -6.52 -47.56 14.95
N PRO A 347 -6.86 -48.35 15.98
CA PRO A 347 -7.96 -49.31 15.90
C PRO A 347 -9.33 -48.63 15.80
N ASP A 348 -10.25 -49.24 15.07
CA ASP A 348 -11.64 -48.81 14.98
C ASP A 348 -12.27 -48.67 16.38
N ALA A 349 -12.92 -47.52 16.63
CA ALA A 349 -13.44 -47.18 17.95
C ALA A 349 -14.54 -46.10 17.88
N MET A 350 -15.35 -46.00 18.92
CA MET A 350 -16.33 -44.92 19.14
C MET A 350 -16.17 -44.35 20.56
N SER A 351 -16.27 -43.03 20.69
CA SER A 351 -16.10 -42.26 21.94
C SER A 351 -16.76 -40.88 21.81
N GLY A 352 -16.64 -40.01 22.81
CA GLY A 352 -16.97 -38.58 22.70
C GLY A 352 -16.59 -37.79 23.96
N GLY A 353 -17.32 -36.71 24.25
CA GLY A 353 -17.16 -35.91 25.48
C GLY A 353 -15.96 -34.95 25.52
N GLY A 354 -15.32 -34.69 24.37
CA GLY A 354 -14.17 -33.78 24.23
C GLY A 354 -14.46 -32.53 23.39
N GLN A 355 -13.40 -31.90 22.90
CA GLN A 355 -13.46 -30.67 22.09
C GLN A 355 -12.40 -30.62 20.99
N ALA A 356 -12.67 -29.79 19.97
CA ALA A 356 -11.78 -29.38 18.90
C ALA A 356 -11.46 -27.89 19.02
N VAL A 357 -10.17 -27.53 18.96
CA VAL A 357 -9.69 -26.14 19.03
C VAL A 357 -8.85 -25.82 17.81
N THR A 358 -9.10 -24.69 17.14
CA THR A 358 -8.29 -24.23 16.00
C THR A 358 -6.96 -23.63 16.45
N ASP A 359 -5.95 -23.61 15.59
CA ASP A 359 -4.70 -22.88 15.87
C ASP A 359 -4.92 -21.35 15.86
N ASN A 360 -4.19 -20.64 16.72
CA ASN A 360 -4.13 -19.17 16.69
C ASN A 360 -3.06 -18.72 15.70
N LEU A 361 -3.49 -18.26 14.52
CA LEU A 361 -2.61 -17.86 13.43
C LEU A 361 -2.34 -16.35 13.36
N GLY A 362 -2.95 -15.54 14.21
CA GLY A 362 -2.76 -14.08 14.22
C GLY A 362 -4.06 -13.33 13.99
N GLY A 363 -4.00 -12.12 13.42
CA GLY A 363 -5.18 -11.28 13.27
C GLY A 363 -5.08 -10.15 12.25
N SER A 364 -4.24 -10.30 11.22
CA SER A 364 -4.26 -9.43 10.04
C SER A 364 -3.50 -10.11 8.92
N ILE A 365 -4.22 -10.76 8.00
CA ILE A 365 -3.62 -11.45 6.86
C ILE A 365 -3.07 -10.47 5.81
N THR A 366 -1.83 -10.69 5.37
CA THR A 366 -1.12 -9.77 4.46
C THR A 366 -0.22 -10.50 3.46
N GLY A 367 0.20 -9.78 2.42
CA GLY A 367 1.08 -10.27 1.36
C GLY A 367 0.55 -11.51 0.65
N GLY A 368 1.43 -12.25 -0.01
CA GLY A 368 1.16 -13.63 -0.37
C GLY A 368 1.76 -14.02 -1.71
N THR A 369 2.43 -15.17 -1.76
CA THR A 369 3.04 -15.68 -2.99
C THR A 369 3.00 -17.20 -3.07
N PHE A 370 2.87 -17.73 -4.28
CA PHE A 370 3.05 -19.16 -4.54
C PHE A 370 4.52 -19.45 -4.79
N TYR A 371 5.04 -20.48 -4.11
CA TYR A 371 6.42 -20.89 -4.34
C TYR A 371 6.54 -21.73 -5.61
N ASP A 372 7.07 -21.14 -6.67
CA ASP A 372 7.17 -21.77 -8.00
C ASP A 372 8.61 -21.79 -8.56
N SER A 373 9.60 -22.02 -7.68
CA SER A 373 11.01 -22.15 -8.05
C SER A 373 11.60 -23.51 -7.60
N THR A 374 12.83 -23.80 -8.01
CA THR A 374 13.48 -25.09 -7.72
C THR A 374 14.54 -25.01 -6.61
N LEU A 375 14.78 -23.85 -5.99
CA LEU A 375 15.77 -23.72 -4.90
C LEU A 375 15.32 -24.45 -3.63
N PHE A 376 14.08 -24.29 -3.18
CA PHE A 376 13.56 -25.00 -2.01
C PHE A 376 13.39 -26.49 -2.35
N PRO A 377 13.26 -27.36 -1.32
CA PRO A 377 12.88 -28.75 -1.53
C PRO A 377 11.58 -28.90 -2.33
N ALA A 378 11.42 -30.00 -3.07
CA ALA A 378 10.33 -30.17 -4.04
C ALA A 378 8.94 -30.11 -3.40
N GLU A 379 8.80 -30.50 -2.13
CA GLU A 379 7.55 -30.42 -1.37
C GLU A 379 7.06 -28.99 -1.08
N TYR A 380 7.87 -27.97 -1.41
CA TYR A 380 7.48 -26.57 -1.33
C TYR A 380 6.84 -26.03 -2.61
N ARG A 381 7.04 -26.72 -3.75
CA ARG A 381 6.55 -26.26 -5.05
C ARG A 381 5.01 -26.24 -5.06
N GLY A 382 4.44 -25.12 -5.48
CA GLY A 382 2.98 -24.89 -5.52
C GLY A 382 2.35 -24.57 -4.16
N ASN A 383 3.11 -24.51 -3.07
CA ASN A 383 2.59 -24.08 -1.78
C ASN A 383 2.39 -22.56 -1.77
N PHE A 384 1.37 -22.11 -1.03
CA PHE A 384 1.08 -20.70 -0.84
C PHE A 384 1.66 -20.21 0.49
N PHE A 385 2.41 -19.12 0.45
CA PHE A 385 2.92 -18.42 1.62
C PHE A 385 2.17 -17.11 1.79
N PHE A 386 1.85 -16.73 3.03
CA PHE A 386 1.27 -15.44 3.36
C PHE A 386 1.74 -14.97 4.74
N GLY A 387 1.62 -13.67 4.98
CA GLY A 387 2.03 -13.03 6.22
C GLY A 387 0.85 -12.84 7.16
N ASP A 388 1.16 -12.66 8.43
CA ASP A 388 0.25 -12.02 9.37
C ASP A 388 0.95 -10.85 10.05
N TYR A 389 0.42 -9.65 9.79
CA TYR A 389 1.00 -8.38 10.21
C TYR A 389 1.07 -8.25 11.74
N ASN A 390 0.00 -8.65 12.43
CA ASN A 390 -0.16 -8.46 13.88
C ASN A 390 0.69 -9.44 14.69
N SER A 391 0.87 -10.66 14.21
CA SER A 391 1.57 -11.72 14.94
C SER A 391 2.99 -11.99 14.45
N HIS A 392 3.49 -11.18 13.52
CA HIS A 392 4.86 -11.22 12.99
C HIS A 392 5.27 -12.61 12.46
N ARG A 393 4.35 -13.30 11.77
CA ARG A 393 4.59 -14.66 11.28
C ARG A 393 4.37 -14.77 9.78
N LEU A 394 4.97 -15.80 9.21
CA LEU A 394 4.59 -16.35 7.92
C LEU A 394 3.84 -17.65 8.12
N VAL A 395 2.82 -17.86 7.32
CA VAL A 395 2.00 -19.06 7.28
C VAL A 395 2.18 -19.72 5.91
N ARG A 396 2.21 -21.05 5.91
CA ARG A 396 2.29 -21.86 4.69
C ARG A 396 1.02 -22.70 4.55
N ALA A 397 0.36 -22.58 3.41
CA ALA A 397 -0.67 -23.49 2.99
C ALA A 397 -0.12 -24.48 1.95
N THR A 398 -0.27 -25.77 2.21
CA THR A 398 0.03 -26.82 1.21
C THR A 398 -1.21 -27.12 0.39
N LEU A 399 -1.02 -27.49 -0.87
CA LEU A 399 -2.12 -27.86 -1.76
C LEU A 399 -2.10 -29.36 -2.06
N ALA A 400 -3.29 -29.96 -2.12
CA ALA A 400 -3.48 -31.31 -2.64
C ALA A 400 -3.41 -31.31 -4.18
N SER A 401 -3.37 -32.51 -4.77
CA SER A 401 -3.31 -32.67 -6.23
C SER A 401 -4.51 -32.10 -7.00
N ASP A 402 -5.64 -31.90 -6.32
CA ASP A 402 -6.83 -31.24 -6.85
C ASP A 402 -6.81 -29.71 -6.66
N ASN A 403 -5.68 -29.15 -6.23
CA ASN A 403 -5.47 -27.74 -5.87
C ASN A 403 -6.29 -27.22 -4.67
N SER A 404 -6.97 -28.09 -3.93
CA SER A 404 -7.59 -27.70 -2.67
C SER A 404 -6.54 -27.61 -1.54
N VAL A 405 -6.81 -26.80 -0.54
CA VAL A 405 -5.93 -26.67 0.64
C VAL A 405 -5.84 -28.01 1.37
N ALA A 406 -4.62 -28.47 1.61
CA ALA A 406 -4.32 -29.72 2.30
C ALA A 406 -3.92 -29.50 3.76
N THR A 407 -3.08 -28.51 4.04
CA THR A 407 -2.72 -28.08 5.40
C THR A 407 -2.48 -26.57 5.45
N VAL A 408 -2.71 -25.95 6.61
CA VAL A 408 -2.34 -24.56 6.91
C VAL A 408 -1.56 -24.54 8.21
N ASP A 409 -0.32 -24.06 8.17
CA ASP A 409 0.59 -24.08 9.31
C ASP A 409 1.38 -22.78 9.44
N SER A 410 1.56 -22.31 10.67
CA SER A 410 2.61 -21.34 10.95
C SER A 410 3.95 -21.89 10.48
N TRP A 411 4.67 -21.12 9.67
CA TRP A 411 5.90 -21.54 9.02
C TRP A 411 7.12 -20.86 9.61
N GLY A 412 7.09 -19.55 9.81
CA GLY A 412 8.19 -18.82 10.44
C GLY A 412 7.69 -17.69 11.32
N THR A 413 8.48 -17.26 12.30
CA THR A 413 8.14 -16.16 13.22
C THR A 413 9.18 -15.04 13.17
N ASP A 414 8.88 -13.93 13.84
CA ASP A 414 9.72 -12.72 13.94
C ASP A 414 9.95 -12.00 12.61
N PHE A 415 9.00 -12.17 11.68
CA PHE A 415 8.87 -11.34 10.49
C PHE A 415 8.10 -10.07 10.85
N THR A 416 8.82 -9.04 11.28
CA THR A 416 8.25 -7.78 11.77
C THR A 416 7.27 -7.16 10.78
N GLN A 417 5.97 -7.32 11.05
CA GLN A 417 4.88 -6.66 10.31
C GLN A 417 4.95 -6.96 8.81
N ALA A 418 5.20 -8.24 8.47
CA ALA A 418 5.23 -8.70 7.09
C ALA A 418 4.01 -8.20 6.34
N VAL A 419 4.23 -7.51 5.24
CA VAL A 419 3.17 -6.89 4.43
C VAL A 419 3.15 -7.43 3.02
N ASP A 420 4.31 -7.88 2.52
CA ASP A 420 4.43 -8.43 1.17
C ASP A 420 5.63 -9.38 1.03
N MET A 421 5.56 -10.27 0.04
CA MET A 421 6.59 -11.26 -0.24
C MET A 421 6.57 -11.75 -1.69
N ASP A 422 7.73 -12.15 -2.20
CA ASP A 422 7.89 -12.64 -3.57
C ASP A 422 9.07 -13.61 -3.68
N VAL A 423 9.07 -14.45 -4.71
CA VAL A 423 10.15 -15.39 -5.01
C VAL A 423 11.13 -14.73 -5.97
N GLY A 424 12.39 -14.59 -5.53
CA GLY A 424 13.43 -13.96 -6.33
C GLY A 424 13.93 -14.82 -7.48
N PRO A 425 14.63 -14.20 -8.46
CA PRO A 425 15.22 -14.92 -9.60
C PRO A 425 16.33 -15.91 -9.20
N ASP A 426 16.85 -15.81 -7.97
CA ASP A 426 17.77 -16.77 -7.38
C ASP A 426 17.07 -17.97 -6.71
N GLY A 427 15.73 -17.99 -6.71
CA GLY A 427 14.82 -18.98 -6.15
C GLY A 427 14.51 -18.83 -4.65
N ALA A 428 15.03 -17.78 -3.99
CA ALA A 428 14.80 -17.54 -2.56
C ALA A 428 13.48 -16.79 -2.31
N LEU A 429 12.91 -16.93 -1.11
CA LEU A 429 11.74 -16.16 -0.69
C LEU A 429 12.20 -14.82 -0.10
N TYR A 430 11.62 -13.72 -0.54
CA TYR A 430 11.91 -12.38 -0.03
C TYR A 430 10.67 -11.79 0.63
N VAL A 431 10.86 -11.15 1.78
CA VAL A 431 9.76 -10.61 2.60
C VAL A 431 10.12 -9.20 3.06
N VAL A 432 9.16 -8.29 2.99
CA VAL A 432 9.26 -6.94 3.57
C VAL A 432 8.13 -6.74 4.57
N GLY A 433 8.40 -5.95 5.60
CA GLY A 433 7.38 -5.52 6.55
C GLY A 433 7.38 -4.02 6.78
N VAL A 434 6.24 -3.49 7.20
CA VAL A 434 5.97 -2.03 7.22
C VAL A 434 7.04 -1.25 7.95
N THR A 435 7.40 -1.68 9.17
CA THR A 435 8.42 -1.03 10.00
C THR A 435 9.73 -1.80 10.09
N SER A 436 9.88 -2.85 9.28
CA SER A 436 11.03 -3.76 9.35
C SER A 436 12.37 -3.10 8.99
N GLY A 437 12.34 -1.99 8.24
CA GLY A 437 13.53 -1.31 7.73
C GLY A 437 14.48 -2.24 6.95
N SER A 438 13.97 -3.35 6.41
CA SER A 438 14.79 -4.38 5.79
C SER A 438 14.01 -5.26 4.82
N VAL A 439 14.73 -5.87 3.88
CA VAL A 439 14.24 -7.01 3.11
C VAL A 439 14.85 -8.27 3.71
N THR A 440 14.01 -9.22 4.11
CA THR A 440 14.44 -10.52 4.63
C THR A 440 14.43 -11.54 3.50
N ARG A 441 15.59 -12.13 3.20
CA ARG A 441 15.74 -13.23 2.23
C ARG A 441 15.82 -14.56 2.97
N VAL A 442 15.05 -15.56 2.54
CA VAL A 442 15.01 -16.90 3.13
C VAL A 442 15.38 -17.96 2.09
N MET A 443 16.33 -18.83 2.44
CA MET A 443 16.78 -19.93 1.59
C MET A 443 17.12 -21.18 2.41
N PRO A 444 17.22 -22.38 1.82
CA PRO A 444 17.70 -23.54 2.56
C PRO A 444 19.13 -23.34 3.07
N ALA A 445 19.42 -23.80 4.28
CA ALA A 445 20.72 -23.66 4.94
C ALA A 445 21.81 -24.50 4.27
N GLN A 446 21.43 -25.63 3.67
CA GLN A 446 22.29 -26.53 2.92
C GLN A 446 21.57 -26.92 1.63
N VAL A 447 22.22 -26.73 0.49
CA VAL A 447 21.65 -27.06 -0.82
C VAL A 447 22.66 -27.92 -1.56
N ALA A 448 22.31 -29.15 -1.92
CA ALA A 448 23.14 -29.99 -2.80
C ALA A 448 23.19 -29.39 -4.22
N GLN A 449 24.19 -29.78 -5.02
CA GLN A 449 24.30 -29.29 -6.38
C GLN A 449 23.07 -29.65 -7.22
N LYS A 450 22.42 -28.64 -7.78
CA LYS A 450 21.25 -28.78 -8.66
C LYS A 450 21.07 -27.54 -9.54
N LEU A 451 20.18 -27.66 -10.53
CA LEU A 451 19.68 -26.54 -11.32
C LEU A 451 18.69 -25.72 -10.47
N ILE A 452 18.87 -24.40 -10.47
CA ILE A 452 17.93 -23.46 -9.86
C ILE A 452 17.27 -22.68 -11.00
N VAL A 453 15.95 -22.85 -11.14
CA VAL A 453 15.10 -22.20 -12.12
C VAL A 453 14.11 -21.30 -11.39
N SER A 454 13.99 -20.04 -11.80
CA SER A 454 13.23 -19.02 -11.06
C SER A 454 11.71 -19.16 -11.12
N GLY A 455 11.18 -19.83 -12.15
CA GLY A 455 9.75 -20.01 -12.37
C GLY A 455 9.47 -21.29 -13.16
N LEU A 456 8.41 -22.01 -12.82
CA LEU A 456 8.04 -23.29 -13.47
C LEU A 456 6.74 -23.19 -14.25
N ASN A 457 5.86 -22.25 -13.91
CA ASN A 457 4.57 -22.02 -14.57
C ASN A 457 4.48 -20.55 -14.93
N LEU A 458 4.77 -20.23 -16.19
CA LEU A 458 4.94 -18.86 -16.67
C LEU A 458 3.92 -18.51 -17.75
N ARG A 459 3.66 -17.21 -17.90
CA ARG A 459 2.75 -16.69 -18.92
C ARG A 459 3.42 -15.61 -19.75
N VAL A 460 3.15 -15.60 -21.04
CA VAL A 460 3.67 -14.62 -22.00
C VAL A 460 2.58 -14.18 -22.94
N VAL A 461 2.48 -12.88 -23.20
CA VAL A 461 1.54 -12.37 -24.21
C VAL A 461 1.97 -12.82 -25.60
N GLU A 462 1.01 -13.18 -26.46
CA GLU A 462 1.28 -13.38 -27.88
C GLU A 462 2.00 -12.19 -28.51
N GLY A 463 2.93 -12.49 -29.43
CA GLY A 463 3.87 -11.51 -29.98
C GLY A 463 4.88 -10.92 -28.98
N GLY A 464 4.84 -11.35 -27.71
CA GLY A 464 5.67 -10.88 -26.61
C GLY A 464 6.81 -11.82 -26.23
N GLN A 465 7.48 -11.48 -25.14
CA GLN A 465 8.57 -12.27 -24.57
C GLN A 465 8.43 -12.35 -23.05
N LEU A 466 8.79 -13.51 -22.49
CA LEU A 466 9.03 -13.68 -21.06
C LEU A 466 10.49 -14.07 -20.81
N VAL A 467 10.97 -13.82 -19.59
CA VAL A 467 12.30 -14.23 -19.15
C VAL A 467 12.21 -15.02 -17.86
N PHE A 468 12.95 -16.13 -17.78
CA PHE A 468 13.27 -16.79 -16.52
C PHE A 468 14.78 -16.97 -16.38
N THR A 469 15.25 -17.20 -15.17
CA THR A 469 16.69 -17.33 -14.89
C THR A 469 17.05 -18.74 -14.46
N VAL A 470 18.27 -19.15 -14.85
CA VAL A 470 18.91 -20.40 -14.47
C VAL A 470 20.22 -20.08 -13.75
N ARG A 471 20.49 -20.78 -12.65
CA ARG A 471 21.81 -20.80 -11.98
C ARG A 471 22.09 -22.17 -11.37
N LEU A 472 23.31 -22.36 -10.87
CA LEU A 472 23.65 -23.54 -10.08
C LEU A 472 23.55 -23.24 -8.58
N ALA A 473 23.29 -24.29 -7.79
CA ALA A 473 23.23 -24.20 -6.33
C ALA A 473 24.59 -24.01 -5.65
N GLN A 474 25.66 -24.54 -6.25
CA GLN A 474 27.04 -24.45 -5.79
C GLN A 474 28.00 -24.28 -6.98
N ALA A 475 29.23 -23.86 -6.68
CA ALA A 475 30.33 -23.84 -7.64
C ALA A 475 30.62 -25.24 -8.16
N PRO A 476 30.56 -25.50 -9.49
CA PRO A 476 30.96 -26.78 -10.03
C PRO A 476 32.48 -26.92 -10.03
N THR A 477 32.98 -28.16 -10.13
CA THR A 477 34.43 -28.45 -10.20
C THR A 477 35.01 -28.30 -11.62
N ALA A 478 34.14 -28.27 -12.62
CA ALA A 478 34.44 -28.05 -14.03
C ALA A 478 33.24 -27.34 -14.69
N ASP A 479 33.41 -26.88 -15.92
CA ASP A 479 32.33 -26.20 -16.63
C ASP A 479 31.13 -27.13 -16.86
N VAL A 480 29.94 -26.66 -16.51
CA VAL A 480 28.65 -27.33 -16.69
C VAL A 480 27.93 -26.65 -17.83
N THR A 481 27.54 -27.44 -18.83
CA THR A 481 26.67 -26.98 -19.91
C THR A 481 25.22 -27.36 -19.58
N VAL A 482 24.33 -26.37 -19.59
CA VAL A 482 22.89 -26.55 -19.41
C VAL A 482 22.20 -26.27 -20.74
N SER A 483 21.39 -27.21 -21.22
CA SER A 483 20.56 -27.05 -22.41
C SER A 483 19.13 -26.71 -22.03
N VAL A 484 18.50 -25.82 -22.80
CA VAL A 484 17.07 -25.50 -22.69
C VAL A 484 16.40 -25.74 -24.03
N GLN A 485 15.36 -26.57 -24.04
CA GLN A 485 14.66 -26.93 -25.26
C GLN A 485 13.17 -27.20 -25.01
N ARG A 486 12.33 -26.87 -25.99
CA ARG A 486 10.92 -27.29 -25.99
C ARG A 486 10.85 -28.79 -26.21
N VAL A 487 10.08 -29.49 -25.39
CA VAL A 487 9.91 -30.96 -25.47
C VAL A 487 8.49 -31.39 -25.83
N SER A 488 7.50 -30.53 -25.61
CA SER A 488 6.10 -30.79 -25.97
C SER A 488 5.29 -29.48 -26.06
N GLY A 489 4.07 -29.60 -26.57
CA GLY A 489 3.13 -28.49 -26.72
C GLY A 489 3.36 -27.66 -27.97
N ASP A 490 2.86 -26.43 -27.97
CA ASP A 490 2.73 -25.63 -29.18
C ASP A 490 4.08 -25.17 -29.78
N GLY A 491 4.12 -25.10 -31.11
CA GLY A 491 5.26 -24.65 -31.90
C GLY A 491 5.55 -23.16 -31.76
N ASP A 492 4.53 -22.37 -31.42
CA ASP A 492 4.56 -20.90 -31.38
C ASP A 492 5.33 -20.36 -30.17
N LEU A 493 5.47 -21.18 -29.13
CA LEU A 493 6.34 -20.91 -27.99
C LEU A 493 7.75 -21.43 -28.27
N THR A 494 8.73 -20.53 -28.39
CA THR A 494 10.11 -20.86 -28.79
C THR A 494 11.17 -20.30 -27.85
N VAL A 495 12.32 -20.98 -27.74
CA VAL A 495 13.49 -20.46 -27.03
C VAL A 495 14.18 -19.42 -27.92
N ALA A 496 13.93 -18.14 -27.67
CA ALA A 496 14.50 -17.04 -28.43
C ALA A 496 15.98 -16.80 -28.08
N SER A 497 16.36 -17.00 -26.82
CA SER A 497 17.74 -16.95 -26.35
C SER A 497 17.95 -17.84 -25.12
N GLY A 498 19.21 -18.23 -24.84
CA GLY A 498 19.55 -19.06 -23.68
C GLY A 498 19.33 -20.57 -23.87
N ALA A 499 19.26 -21.06 -25.11
CA ALA A 499 19.13 -22.49 -25.41
C ALA A 499 20.33 -23.34 -24.92
N LEU A 500 21.50 -22.71 -24.78
CA LEU A 500 22.69 -23.33 -24.20
C LEU A 500 23.36 -22.33 -23.26
N LEU A 501 23.54 -22.72 -22.01
CA LEU A 501 24.14 -21.93 -20.94
C LEU A 501 25.41 -22.61 -20.45
N THR A 502 26.43 -21.85 -20.10
CA THR A 502 27.70 -22.38 -19.58
C THR A 502 27.99 -21.80 -18.20
N PHE A 503 28.07 -22.68 -17.21
CA PHE A 503 28.41 -22.34 -15.83
C PHE A 503 29.79 -22.88 -15.49
N THR A 504 30.71 -21.97 -15.19
CA THR A 504 32.07 -22.20 -14.72
C THR A 504 32.10 -22.18 -13.18
N PRO A 505 33.21 -22.61 -12.56
CA PRO A 505 33.44 -22.41 -11.13
C PRO A 505 33.36 -20.94 -10.66
N ALA A 506 33.45 -19.96 -11.57
CA ALA A 506 33.47 -18.53 -11.23
C ALA A 506 32.13 -17.80 -11.39
N ASN A 507 31.22 -18.31 -12.23
CA ASN A 507 29.94 -17.63 -12.57
C ASN A 507 28.69 -18.47 -12.24
N TRP A 508 28.85 -19.59 -11.53
CA TRP A 508 27.77 -20.52 -11.17
C TRP A 508 26.58 -19.87 -10.43
N ASN A 509 26.85 -18.79 -9.69
CA ASN A 509 25.88 -18.02 -8.90
C ASN A 509 25.32 -16.81 -9.65
N GLN A 510 25.79 -16.54 -10.88
CA GLN A 510 25.24 -15.50 -11.72
C GLN A 510 23.94 -15.99 -12.36
N LEU A 511 22.94 -15.11 -12.42
CA LEU A 511 21.68 -15.37 -13.12
C LEU A 511 21.97 -15.40 -14.62
N GLN A 512 21.76 -16.55 -15.26
CA GLN A 512 21.77 -16.65 -16.72
C GLN A 512 20.35 -16.68 -17.24
N LEU A 513 20.07 -15.86 -18.25
CA LEU A 513 18.73 -15.59 -18.74
C LEU A 513 18.36 -16.60 -19.82
N VAL A 514 17.09 -17.02 -19.80
CA VAL A 514 16.44 -17.73 -20.88
C VAL A 514 15.24 -16.89 -21.31
N THR A 515 15.15 -16.59 -22.61
CA THR A 515 14.05 -15.82 -23.18
C THR A 515 13.16 -16.75 -23.98
N ILE A 516 11.88 -16.80 -23.64
CA ILE A 516 10.85 -17.47 -24.43
C ILE A 516 10.07 -16.42 -25.20
N ALA A 517 9.94 -16.61 -26.51
CA ALA A 517 9.08 -15.80 -27.36
C ALA A 517 7.78 -16.57 -27.63
N SER A 518 6.67 -15.84 -27.65
CA SER A 518 5.39 -16.31 -28.16
C SER A 518 5.19 -15.72 -29.54
N ALA A 519 5.00 -16.56 -30.56
CA ALA A 519 4.51 -16.08 -31.83
C ALA A 519 3.12 -15.49 -31.65
N GLU A 520 2.74 -14.62 -32.59
CA GLU A 520 1.39 -14.10 -32.68
C GLU A 520 0.61 -15.06 -33.60
N ASP A 521 -0.52 -15.56 -33.13
CA ASP A 521 -1.38 -16.41 -33.95
C ASP A 521 -2.71 -15.69 -34.28
N ALA A 522 -3.72 -16.41 -34.78
CA ALA A 522 -5.01 -15.81 -35.15
C ALA A 522 -6.20 -16.37 -34.39
N ASP A 523 -6.02 -17.37 -33.52
CA ASP A 523 -7.14 -17.97 -32.81
C ASP A 523 -7.30 -17.35 -31.42
N SER A 524 -8.17 -17.90 -30.58
CA SER A 524 -8.50 -17.35 -29.25
C SER A 524 -8.07 -18.30 -28.11
N THR A 525 -7.22 -19.27 -28.43
CA THR A 525 -6.87 -20.40 -27.57
C THR A 525 -5.46 -20.18 -27.03
N PRO A 526 -5.29 -20.12 -25.70
CA PRO A 526 -3.96 -20.06 -25.11
C PRO A 526 -3.10 -21.26 -25.52
N ASP A 527 -1.98 -21.00 -26.17
CA ASP A 527 -0.93 -21.97 -26.44
C ASP A 527 -0.30 -22.44 -25.14
N THR A 528 0.16 -23.69 -25.11
CA THR A 528 0.95 -24.18 -23.97
C THR A 528 2.06 -25.09 -24.45
N ALA A 529 3.27 -24.86 -23.94
CA ALA A 529 4.45 -25.65 -24.23
C ALA A 529 5.27 -25.94 -22.97
N SER A 530 5.93 -27.10 -22.97
CA SER A 530 6.86 -27.49 -21.91
C SER A 530 8.30 -27.43 -22.40
N PHE A 531 9.17 -26.85 -21.59
CA PHE A 531 10.59 -26.69 -21.83
C PHE A 531 11.39 -27.42 -20.76
N GLU A 532 12.36 -28.24 -21.17
CA GLU A 532 13.28 -28.90 -20.25
C GLU A 532 14.56 -28.09 -20.11
N VAL A 533 14.96 -27.87 -18.85
CA VAL A 533 16.26 -27.33 -18.46
C VAL A 533 17.09 -28.50 -17.93
N ALA A 534 18.13 -28.90 -18.67
CA ALA A 534 18.86 -30.13 -18.41
C ALA A 534 20.38 -29.92 -18.44
N ALA A 535 21.09 -30.64 -17.58
CA ALA A 535 22.54 -30.75 -17.59
C ALA A 535 22.98 -32.15 -17.18
N GLN A 536 24.10 -32.61 -17.73
CA GLN A 536 24.60 -33.95 -17.44
C GLN A 536 24.86 -34.12 -15.93
N GLY A 537 24.29 -35.17 -15.33
CA GLY A 537 24.47 -35.50 -13.92
C GLY A 537 23.63 -34.69 -12.93
N LEU A 538 22.78 -33.77 -13.41
CA LEU A 538 21.80 -33.04 -12.59
C LEU A 538 20.38 -33.46 -12.97
N SER A 539 19.45 -33.41 -12.01
CA SER A 539 18.04 -33.61 -12.29
C SER A 539 17.52 -32.55 -13.26
N THR A 540 16.72 -32.97 -14.23
CA THR A 540 16.04 -32.09 -15.18
C THR A 540 14.90 -31.35 -14.50
N GLU A 541 14.70 -30.09 -14.87
CA GLU A 541 13.57 -29.27 -14.44
C GLU A 541 12.71 -28.92 -15.66
N THR A 542 11.39 -28.83 -15.46
CA THR A 542 10.42 -28.54 -16.53
C THR A 542 9.75 -27.21 -16.28
N VAL A 543 9.81 -26.31 -17.26
CA VAL A 543 9.10 -25.03 -17.27
C VAL A 543 7.92 -25.15 -18.24
N VAL A 544 6.71 -24.91 -17.75
CA VAL A 544 5.48 -24.81 -18.53
C VAL A 544 5.23 -23.34 -18.82
N VAL A 545 5.05 -23.01 -20.10
CA VAL A 545 4.70 -21.66 -20.55
C VAL A 545 3.34 -21.74 -21.22
N THR A 546 2.43 -20.84 -20.83
CA THR A 546 1.13 -20.67 -21.46
C THR A 546 1.03 -19.27 -22.06
N SER A 547 0.58 -19.14 -23.31
CA SER A 547 0.37 -17.82 -23.91
C SER A 547 -0.81 -17.11 -23.25
N ILE A 548 -0.78 -15.78 -23.28
CA ILE A 548 -1.92 -14.93 -23.00
C ILE A 548 -2.38 -14.43 -24.37
N ASP A 549 -3.54 -14.92 -24.77
CA ASP A 549 -4.19 -14.54 -26.01
C ASP A 549 -4.44 -13.03 -26.04
N ASN A 550 -4.12 -12.40 -27.18
CA ASN A 550 -4.29 -10.96 -27.36
C ASN A 550 -5.14 -10.61 -28.58
N ASN A 551 -5.84 -11.60 -29.16
CA ASN A 551 -6.20 -11.65 -30.57
C ASN A 551 -7.47 -10.85 -30.88
N ALA A 552 -8.19 -10.44 -29.83
CA ALA A 552 -9.26 -9.46 -29.93
C ALA A 552 -8.72 -8.14 -30.53
N ALA A 553 -9.31 -7.71 -31.65
CA ALA A 553 -8.95 -6.45 -32.29
C ALA A 553 -9.17 -5.28 -31.32
N ARG A 554 -8.10 -4.59 -30.92
CA ARG A 554 -8.20 -3.44 -30.01
C ARG A 554 -8.37 -2.16 -30.82
N LEU A 555 -9.16 -1.21 -30.31
CA LEU A 555 -9.20 0.12 -30.90
C LEU A 555 -7.91 0.88 -30.52
N VAL A 556 -7.22 1.38 -31.53
CA VAL A 556 -6.02 2.21 -31.42
C VAL A 556 -6.45 3.65 -31.61
N LEU A 557 -6.31 4.46 -30.57
CA LEU A 557 -6.67 5.88 -30.59
C LEU A 557 -5.40 6.74 -30.68
N SER A 558 -5.42 7.83 -31.46
CA SER A 558 -4.32 8.80 -31.44
C SER A 558 -4.24 9.57 -30.12
N ASN A 559 -5.39 9.74 -29.46
CA ASN A 559 -5.56 10.50 -28.24
C ASN A 559 -6.62 9.81 -27.37
N THR A 560 -6.39 9.76 -26.07
CA THR A 560 -7.38 9.32 -25.06
C THR A 560 -7.96 10.50 -24.28
N ALA A 561 -7.45 11.71 -24.53
CA ALA A 561 -8.00 12.95 -24.00
C ALA A 561 -7.92 14.07 -25.04
N LEU A 562 -8.91 14.94 -25.04
CA LEU A 562 -8.98 16.18 -25.83
C LEU A 562 -9.29 17.36 -24.91
N THR A 563 -8.64 18.49 -25.18
CA THR A 563 -9.02 19.78 -24.59
C THR A 563 -9.46 20.70 -25.71
N LEU A 564 -10.70 21.13 -25.65
CA LEU A 564 -11.32 22.05 -26.61
C LEU A 564 -11.58 23.38 -25.90
N ASP A 565 -11.71 24.46 -26.67
CA ASP A 565 -12.33 25.69 -26.17
C ASP A 565 -13.81 25.68 -26.61
N GLU A 566 -14.69 26.30 -25.83
CA GLU A 566 -16.10 26.49 -26.22
C GLU A 566 -16.22 27.08 -27.64
N GLY A 567 -17.22 26.60 -28.37
CA GLY A 567 -17.41 26.91 -29.79
C GLY A 567 -16.37 26.30 -30.74
N GLY A 568 -15.39 25.57 -30.20
CA GLY A 568 -14.29 24.95 -30.92
C GLY A 568 -14.54 23.51 -31.39
N ASN A 569 -13.55 22.96 -32.07
CA ASN A 569 -13.52 21.54 -32.43
C ASN A 569 -12.13 20.95 -32.25
N GLY A 570 -12.08 19.63 -32.13
CA GLY A 570 -10.85 18.86 -32.13
C GLY A 570 -11.05 17.51 -32.79
N THR A 571 -9.96 16.81 -33.03
CA THR A 571 -9.99 15.52 -33.73
C THR A 571 -9.09 14.51 -33.06
N PHE A 572 -9.50 13.26 -33.14
CA PHE A 572 -8.63 12.11 -32.88
C PHE A 572 -8.85 11.07 -33.97
N THR A 573 -7.94 10.12 -34.11
CA THR A 573 -8.09 9.03 -35.09
C THR A 573 -8.25 7.69 -34.41
N VAL A 574 -8.99 6.80 -35.07
CA VAL A 574 -9.26 5.42 -34.65
C VAL A 574 -8.72 4.46 -35.70
N ALA A 575 -8.03 3.41 -35.28
CA ALA A 575 -7.68 2.26 -36.11
C ALA A 575 -7.90 0.97 -35.30
N LEU A 576 -7.76 -0.19 -35.93
CA LEU A 576 -7.68 -1.46 -35.24
C LEU A 576 -6.22 -1.88 -35.07
N SER A 577 -5.89 -2.53 -33.96
CA SER A 577 -4.55 -3.06 -33.69
C SER A 577 -4.25 -4.33 -34.50
N LYS A 578 -5.30 -5.03 -34.95
CA LYS A 578 -5.20 -6.30 -35.71
C LYS A 578 -6.19 -6.30 -36.87
N ARG A 579 -5.83 -7.02 -37.94
CA ARG A 579 -6.70 -7.22 -39.10
C ARG A 579 -7.93 -8.04 -38.69
N PRO A 580 -9.16 -7.53 -38.85
CA PRO A 580 -10.36 -8.30 -38.53
C PRO A 580 -10.60 -9.38 -39.60
N THR A 581 -11.30 -10.46 -39.24
CA THR A 581 -11.64 -11.56 -40.15
C THR A 581 -12.83 -11.25 -41.06
N SER A 582 -13.64 -10.25 -40.68
CA SER A 582 -14.76 -9.70 -41.47
C SER A 582 -14.85 -8.18 -41.27
N ASN A 583 -15.74 -7.52 -42.00
CA ASN A 583 -15.93 -6.08 -41.80
C ASN A 583 -16.58 -5.80 -40.44
N VAL A 584 -16.08 -4.81 -39.73
CA VAL A 584 -16.53 -4.41 -38.40
C VAL A 584 -16.86 -2.92 -38.39
N SER A 585 -17.85 -2.57 -37.57
CA SER A 585 -18.28 -1.18 -37.38
C SER A 585 -17.95 -0.76 -35.95
N VAL A 586 -17.24 0.36 -35.82
CA VAL A 586 -16.95 1.00 -34.53
C VAL A 586 -17.93 2.14 -34.34
N THR A 587 -18.72 2.13 -33.28
CA THR A 587 -19.60 3.23 -32.90
C THR A 587 -18.84 4.21 -32.00
N VAL A 588 -19.16 5.49 -32.08
CA VAL A 588 -18.65 6.54 -31.19
C VAL A 588 -19.84 7.26 -30.58
N ALA A 589 -19.97 7.23 -29.25
CA ALA A 589 -21.08 7.86 -28.56
C ALA A 589 -20.58 8.62 -27.33
N ARG A 590 -21.18 9.77 -27.03
CA ARG A 590 -21.02 10.39 -25.71
C ARG A 590 -21.81 9.56 -24.70
N THR A 591 -21.12 9.05 -23.69
CA THR A 591 -21.71 8.18 -22.65
C THR A 591 -21.82 8.86 -21.29
N GLU A 592 -21.05 9.92 -21.05
CA GLU A 592 -21.07 10.67 -19.79
C GLU A 592 -20.77 12.16 -20.00
N GLY A 593 -21.07 12.98 -18.98
CA GLY A 593 -20.73 14.39 -18.88
C GLY A 593 -21.65 15.34 -19.63
N ASP A 594 -21.12 16.50 -20.04
CA ASP A 594 -21.94 17.59 -20.58
C ASP A 594 -22.47 17.31 -22.00
N SER A 595 -23.68 17.79 -22.30
CA SER A 595 -24.30 17.71 -23.62
C SER A 595 -23.61 18.55 -24.70
N ASP A 596 -22.77 19.50 -24.30
CA ASP A 596 -22.13 20.44 -25.21
C ASP A 596 -21.01 19.80 -26.02
N VAL A 597 -20.49 18.67 -25.55
CA VAL A 597 -19.60 17.83 -26.33
C VAL A 597 -20.40 16.94 -27.27
N SER A 598 -20.14 17.05 -28.58
CA SER A 598 -20.80 16.23 -29.59
C SER A 598 -19.83 15.70 -30.64
N VAL A 599 -20.11 14.50 -31.17
CA VAL A 599 -19.39 13.95 -32.32
C VAL A 599 -20.01 14.54 -33.59
N THR A 600 -19.18 15.19 -34.40
CA THR A 600 -19.60 15.79 -35.67
C THR A 600 -19.30 14.85 -36.84
N GLY A 601 -20.29 14.64 -37.71
CA GLY A 601 -20.20 13.68 -38.82
C GLY A 601 -20.80 12.30 -38.48
N SER A 602 -20.19 11.24 -39.02
CA SER A 602 -20.66 9.85 -38.80
C SER A 602 -20.20 9.36 -37.43
N ALA A 603 -21.14 9.00 -36.56
CA ALA A 603 -20.88 8.34 -35.28
C ALA A 603 -20.51 6.83 -35.44
N THR A 604 -20.21 6.40 -36.66
CA THR A 604 -19.82 5.02 -36.97
C THR A 604 -18.70 5.01 -38.00
N LEU A 605 -17.63 4.27 -37.69
CA LEU A 605 -16.46 4.05 -38.53
C LEU A 605 -16.48 2.60 -39.05
N SER A 606 -16.18 2.38 -40.32
CA SER A 606 -16.19 1.04 -40.92
C SER A 606 -14.78 0.56 -41.22
N PHE A 607 -14.39 -0.55 -40.59
CA PHE A 607 -13.11 -1.22 -40.82
C PHE A 607 -13.34 -2.55 -41.53
N THR A 608 -12.48 -2.83 -42.49
CA THR A 608 -12.47 -3.98 -43.39
C THR A 608 -11.12 -4.68 -43.29
N VAL A 609 -11.02 -5.88 -43.85
CA VAL A 609 -9.75 -6.61 -43.99
C VAL A 609 -8.63 -5.80 -44.65
N GLY A 610 -8.96 -4.78 -45.46
CA GLY A 610 -8.03 -3.97 -46.23
C GLY A 610 -7.69 -2.59 -45.65
N ASN A 611 -8.50 -2.05 -44.73
CA ASN A 611 -8.30 -0.70 -44.17
C ASN A 611 -8.27 -0.64 -42.63
N TRP A 612 -8.28 -1.79 -41.94
CA TRP A 612 -8.28 -1.89 -40.47
C TRP A 612 -7.20 -1.05 -39.78
N ASN A 613 -6.00 -0.98 -40.35
CA ASN A 613 -4.86 -0.23 -39.82
C ASN A 613 -4.76 1.20 -40.36
N THR A 614 -5.72 1.64 -41.17
CA THR A 614 -5.75 3.02 -41.69
C THR A 614 -6.51 3.88 -40.68
N PRO A 615 -5.86 4.87 -40.04
CA PRO A 615 -6.53 5.73 -39.07
C PRO A 615 -7.70 6.49 -39.71
N GLN A 616 -8.88 6.37 -39.10
CA GLN A 616 -10.10 7.10 -39.48
C GLN A 616 -10.34 8.21 -38.46
N THR A 617 -10.56 9.43 -38.94
CA THR A 617 -10.72 10.62 -38.09
C THR A 617 -12.13 10.70 -37.49
N VAL A 618 -12.20 11.00 -36.20
CA VAL A 618 -13.40 11.44 -35.48
C VAL A 618 -13.22 12.91 -35.14
N THR A 619 -14.22 13.73 -35.45
CA THR A 619 -14.26 15.15 -35.09
C THR A 619 -15.24 15.37 -33.95
N VAL A 620 -14.78 16.05 -32.92
CA VAL A 620 -15.55 16.39 -31.73
C VAL A 620 -15.72 17.91 -31.71
N ALA A 621 -16.94 18.39 -31.47
CA ALA A 621 -17.23 19.80 -31.28
C ALA A 621 -17.65 20.06 -29.83
N ALA A 622 -17.30 21.24 -29.34
CA ALA A 622 -17.83 21.80 -28.12
C ALA A 622 -18.82 22.91 -28.49
N ALA A 623 -20.03 22.86 -27.97
CA ALA A 623 -20.98 23.96 -28.10
C ALA A 623 -20.46 25.20 -27.35
N GLU A 624 -21.02 26.36 -27.69
CA GLU A 624 -20.81 27.58 -26.91
C GLU A 624 -21.90 27.64 -25.85
N ASP A 625 -21.49 27.95 -24.64
CA ASP A 625 -22.31 27.99 -23.44
C ASP A 625 -22.19 29.40 -22.80
N ALA A 626 -23.00 29.72 -21.79
CA ALA A 626 -23.08 31.07 -21.23
C ALA A 626 -22.68 31.14 -19.75
N ASP A 627 -22.21 30.03 -19.18
CA ASP A 627 -21.73 30.01 -17.81
C ASP A 627 -20.22 30.31 -17.76
N ASN A 628 -19.56 29.92 -16.67
CA ASN A 628 -18.14 30.19 -16.47
C ASN A 628 -17.41 28.97 -15.90
N VAL A 629 -17.91 27.79 -16.29
CA VAL A 629 -17.51 26.49 -15.78
C VAL A 629 -16.97 25.68 -16.96
N ASN A 630 -15.80 25.07 -16.77
CA ASN A 630 -15.28 24.13 -17.77
C ASN A 630 -16.13 22.86 -17.79
N ASP A 631 -16.59 22.45 -18.97
CA ASP A 631 -17.29 21.18 -19.13
C ASP A 631 -16.35 19.99 -19.26
N THR A 632 -16.90 18.82 -18.92
CA THR A 632 -16.24 17.54 -19.19
C THR A 632 -17.22 16.53 -19.75
N ALA A 633 -16.76 15.69 -20.69
CA ALA A 633 -17.54 14.60 -21.25
C ALA A 633 -16.69 13.37 -21.56
N THR A 634 -17.33 12.20 -21.60
CA THR A 634 -16.69 10.93 -21.99
C THR A 634 -17.30 10.43 -23.29
N LEU A 635 -16.47 10.26 -24.32
CA LEU A 635 -16.84 9.57 -25.55
C LEU A 635 -16.40 8.12 -25.47
N THR A 636 -17.34 7.18 -25.66
CA THR A 636 -17.07 5.74 -25.75
C THR A 636 -17.10 5.28 -27.19
N LEU A 637 -16.05 4.56 -27.58
CA LEU A 637 -15.90 3.87 -28.84
C LEU A 637 -16.09 2.38 -28.63
N ALA A 638 -17.04 1.77 -29.33
CA ALA A 638 -17.35 0.35 -29.16
C ALA A 638 -17.33 -0.39 -30.49
N ILE A 639 -16.82 -1.62 -30.48
CA ILE A 639 -16.85 -2.57 -31.59
C ILE A 639 -17.51 -3.86 -31.09
N PRO A 640 -18.28 -4.58 -31.92
CA PRO A 640 -18.78 -5.90 -31.54
C PRO A 640 -17.62 -6.82 -31.13
N GLU A 641 -17.79 -7.55 -30.02
CA GLU A 641 -16.87 -8.61 -29.56
C GLU A 641 -15.44 -8.15 -29.20
N ALA A 642 -15.19 -6.84 -29.07
CA ALA A 642 -13.93 -6.32 -28.50
C ALA A 642 -14.20 -5.22 -27.49
N ASP A 643 -13.19 -4.93 -26.67
CA ASP A 643 -13.30 -3.95 -25.59
C ASP A 643 -13.52 -2.52 -26.09
N ALA A 644 -14.44 -1.81 -25.44
CA ALA A 644 -14.70 -0.41 -25.72
C ALA A 644 -13.54 0.48 -25.24
N ARG A 645 -13.37 1.65 -25.86
CA ARG A 645 -12.33 2.63 -25.53
C ARG A 645 -12.94 3.99 -25.26
N THR A 646 -12.42 4.73 -24.31
CA THR A 646 -12.93 6.07 -23.99
C THR A 646 -11.97 7.18 -24.41
N VAL A 647 -12.54 8.35 -24.71
CA VAL A 647 -11.84 9.63 -24.86
C VAL A 647 -12.48 10.64 -23.93
N SER A 648 -11.71 11.15 -22.96
CA SER A 648 -12.15 12.24 -22.10
C SER A 648 -12.02 13.57 -22.84
N VAL A 649 -13.06 14.39 -22.81
CA VAL A 649 -13.06 15.71 -23.43
C VAL A 649 -13.25 16.74 -22.32
N THR A 650 -12.33 17.69 -22.23
CA THR A 650 -12.49 18.88 -21.39
C THR A 650 -12.74 20.06 -22.31
N VAL A 651 -13.81 20.81 -22.07
CA VAL A 651 -14.08 22.07 -22.75
C VAL A 651 -13.67 23.18 -21.79
N ARG A 652 -12.80 24.07 -22.27
CA ARG A 652 -12.42 25.26 -21.53
C ARG A 652 -13.43 26.35 -21.82
N ASP A 653 -13.97 26.89 -20.75
CA ASP A 653 -14.78 28.09 -20.76
C ASP A 653 -14.00 29.22 -21.42
N ASN A 654 -14.68 29.95 -22.31
CA ASN A 654 -14.13 31.10 -23.02
C ASN A 654 -14.80 32.42 -22.59
N VAL A 655 -15.80 32.38 -21.69
CA VAL A 655 -16.60 33.53 -21.27
C VAL A 655 -15.74 34.47 -20.41
N PRO A 656 -15.53 35.73 -20.84
CA PRO A 656 -14.72 36.66 -20.07
C PRO A 656 -15.33 36.92 -18.69
N SER A 657 -14.55 36.66 -17.63
CA SER A 657 -14.99 36.81 -16.25
C SER A 657 -14.13 37.82 -15.51
N ALA A 658 -14.79 38.70 -14.76
CA ALA A 658 -14.12 39.69 -13.93
C ALA A 658 -13.25 38.99 -12.87
N PRO A 659 -12.08 39.55 -12.53
CA PRO A 659 -11.18 38.94 -11.57
C PRO A 659 -11.83 38.92 -10.18
N ALA A 660 -11.58 37.87 -9.40
CA ALA A 660 -12.02 37.73 -8.01
C ALA A 660 -10.88 37.20 -7.14
N ILE A 661 -10.49 37.96 -6.11
CA ILE A 661 -9.46 37.55 -5.15
C ILE A 661 -10.08 36.56 -4.15
N LEU A 662 -9.48 35.38 -4.03
CA LEU A 662 -9.93 34.26 -3.19
C LEU A 662 -9.10 34.09 -1.92
N SER A 663 -7.86 34.60 -1.92
CA SER A 663 -6.94 34.44 -0.80
C SER A 663 -7.28 35.36 0.38
N THR A 664 -7.04 34.89 1.61
CA THR A 664 -7.13 35.72 2.83
C THR A 664 -5.77 36.34 3.16
N PRO A 665 -5.67 37.66 3.42
CA PRO A 665 -4.39 38.32 3.70
C PRO A 665 -3.70 37.84 4.97
N VAL A 666 -2.38 37.78 4.92
CA VAL A 666 -1.55 37.68 6.12
C VAL A 666 -1.38 39.07 6.72
N THR A 667 -2.03 39.36 7.85
CA THR A 667 -2.10 40.71 8.44
C THR A 667 -1.09 40.95 9.56
N ASN A 668 -0.16 40.04 9.81
CA ASN A 668 0.90 40.22 10.80
C ASN A 668 2.27 40.07 10.13
N ALA A 669 3.21 40.90 10.54
CA ALA A 669 4.61 40.80 10.16
C ALA A 669 5.51 41.16 11.35
N VAL A 670 6.76 40.72 11.30
CA VAL A 670 7.72 40.94 12.38
C VAL A 670 8.95 41.65 11.82
N VAL A 671 9.43 42.68 12.53
CA VAL A 671 10.62 43.43 12.13
C VAL A 671 11.82 42.51 11.91
N GLY A 672 12.46 42.60 10.74
CA GLY A 672 13.63 41.80 10.37
C GLY A 672 13.31 40.43 9.78
N ALA A 673 12.06 39.95 9.89
CA ALA A 673 11.62 38.67 9.32
C ALA A 673 11.04 38.84 7.90
N PRO A 674 11.25 37.88 6.99
CA PRO A 674 10.65 37.92 5.66
C PRO A 674 9.12 37.73 5.73
N TYR A 675 8.38 38.72 5.28
CA TYR A 675 6.94 38.65 5.04
C TYR A 675 6.68 38.16 3.61
N ARG A 676 5.80 37.14 3.49
CA ARG A 676 5.30 36.62 2.22
C ARG A 676 3.79 36.44 2.30
N TYR A 677 3.08 36.98 1.31
CA TYR A 677 1.66 36.71 1.10
C TYR A 677 1.42 36.47 -0.39
N GLU A 678 0.73 35.39 -0.73
CA GLU A 678 0.40 35.05 -2.12
C GLU A 678 -1.07 35.34 -2.37
N VAL A 679 -1.29 36.31 -3.26
CA VAL A 679 -2.63 36.70 -3.67
C VAL A 679 -3.11 35.72 -4.72
N GLN A 680 -4.20 35.01 -4.44
CA GLN A 680 -4.84 34.10 -5.38
C GLN A 680 -6.08 34.77 -5.94
N ALA A 681 -6.17 34.85 -7.27
CA ALA A 681 -7.36 35.35 -7.94
C ALA A 681 -7.72 34.47 -9.13
N GLN A 682 -9.02 34.33 -9.35
CA GLN A 682 -9.60 33.73 -10.55
C GLN A 682 -10.09 34.82 -11.51
N GLY A 683 -10.27 34.50 -12.78
CA GLY A 683 -10.78 35.40 -13.82
C GLY A 683 -10.27 34.99 -15.20
N LEU A 684 -11.01 35.36 -16.25
CA LEU A 684 -10.65 35.13 -17.65
C LEU A 684 -10.70 36.45 -18.43
N PRO A 685 -9.59 36.91 -19.06
CA PRO A 685 -8.24 36.33 -19.08
C PRO A 685 -7.59 36.19 -17.69
N THR A 686 -6.47 35.47 -17.58
CA THR A 686 -5.76 35.29 -16.29
C THR A 686 -5.43 36.64 -15.64
N PRO A 687 -5.78 36.87 -14.37
CA PRO A 687 -5.51 38.12 -13.69
C PRO A 687 -4.02 38.41 -13.52
N THR A 688 -3.66 39.68 -13.65
CA THR A 688 -2.38 40.25 -13.25
C THR A 688 -2.52 41.04 -11.97
N PHE A 689 -1.47 41.09 -11.16
CA PHE A 689 -1.52 41.67 -9.83
C PHE A 689 -0.70 42.96 -9.73
N SER A 690 -1.18 43.90 -8.94
CA SER A 690 -0.49 45.16 -8.66
C SER A 690 -0.81 45.65 -7.25
N LEU A 691 0.13 46.38 -6.63
CA LEU A 691 -0.15 47.15 -5.42
C LEU A 691 -0.64 48.54 -5.83
N THR A 692 -1.81 48.93 -5.36
CA THR A 692 -2.38 50.26 -5.60
C THR A 692 -2.18 51.20 -4.41
N SER A 693 -1.84 50.66 -3.23
CA SER A 693 -1.42 51.50 -2.10
C SER A 693 0.00 52.03 -2.31
N ASN A 694 0.22 53.30 -1.98
CA ASN A 694 1.53 53.94 -2.09
C ASN A 694 2.34 53.71 -0.80
N VAL A 695 2.80 52.47 -0.59
CA VAL A 695 3.58 52.06 0.59
C VAL A 695 5.01 51.68 0.21
N SER A 696 5.99 52.16 0.98
CA SER A 696 7.40 51.83 0.77
C SER A 696 7.74 50.49 1.43
N GLY A 697 8.21 49.52 0.64
CA GLY A 697 8.74 48.25 1.16
C GLY A 697 8.15 47.01 0.47
N PRO A 698 6.84 46.71 0.64
CA PRO A 698 6.22 45.58 -0.01
C PRO A 698 6.26 45.68 -1.54
N VAL A 699 6.63 44.57 -2.20
CA VAL A 699 6.62 44.44 -3.66
C VAL A 699 5.80 43.22 -4.03
N ILE A 700 4.91 43.35 -5.02
CA ILE A 700 4.14 42.23 -5.57
C ILE A 700 4.71 41.81 -6.92
N ASP A 701 4.79 40.51 -7.14
CA ASP A 701 5.05 39.95 -8.47
C ASP A 701 3.75 39.95 -9.30
N ALA A 702 3.79 40.62 -10.45
CA ALA A 702 2.59 40.86 -11.26
C ALA A 702 1.99 39.59 -11.89
N SER A 703 2.77 38.51 -11.99
CA SER A 703 2.35 37.24 -12.61
C SER A 703 1.93 36.18 -11.60
N THR A 704 2.54 36.19 -10.40
CA THR A 704 2.32 35.17 -9.37
C THR A 704 1.50 35.67 -8.19
N GLY A 705 1.26 36.98 -8.07
CA GLY A 705 0.53 37.57 -6.95
C GLY A 705 1.29 37.54 -5.62
N VAL A 706 2.57 37.13 -5.62
CA VAL A 706 3.38 37.02 -4.39
C VAL A 706 3.89 38.39 -3.96
N ILE A 707 3.41 38.84 -2.80
CA ILE A 707 3.97 39.97 -2.06
C ILE A 707 5.18 39.50 -1.26
N ARG A 708 6.29 40.22 -1.39
CA ARG A 708 7.51 40.03 -0.60
C ARG A 708 7.92 41.32 0.08
N TRP A 709 8.30 41.21 1.35
CA TRP A 709 8.78 42.34 2.13
C TRP A 709 9.61 41.87 3.32
N THR A 710 10.52 42.71 3.83
CA THR A 710 11.14 42.55 5.14
C THR A 710 10.98 43.87 5.89
N PRO A 711 10.00 44.00 6.81
CA PRO A 711 9.81 45.23 7.56
C PRO A 711 11.02 45.56 8.43
N THR A 712 11.34 46.84 8.54
CA THR A 712 12.47 47.34 9.35
C THR A 712 12.04 48.14 10.57
N VAL A 713 10.75 48.49 10.68
CA VAL A 713 10.17 49.30 11.75
C VAL A 713 8.80 48.77 12.14
N VAL A 714 8.46 48.87 13.43
CA VAL A 714 7.12 48.54 13.94
C VAL A 714 6.09 49.57 13.48
N GLY A 715 4.85 49.14 13.27
CA GLY A 715 3.78 50.04 12.83
C GLY A 715 2.70 49.34 12.03
N LEU A 716 1.76 50.14 11.52
CA LEU A 716 0.67 49.67 10.66
C LEU A 716 0.99 50.05 9.21
N VAL A 717 0.82 49.10 8.29
CA VAL A 717 1.02 49.32 6.85
C VAL A 717 -0.24 48.90 6.10
N ASP A 718 -0.90 49.86 5.46
CA ASP A 718 -2.09 49.61 4.65
C ASP A 718 -1.71 49.14 3.24
N VAL A 719 -2.10 47.92 2.90
CA VAL A 719 -1.83 47.29 1.62
C VAL A 719 -3.13 47.14 0.85
N THR A 720 -3.18 47.68 -0.35
CA THR A 720 -4.25 47.42 -1.30
C THR A 720 -3.68 46.71 -2.51
N VAL A 721 -4.18 45.50 -2.77
CA VAL A 721 -3.87 44.72 -3.97
C VAL A 721 -5.00 44.87 -4.95
N ARG A 722 -4.67 45.05 -6.23
CA ARG A 722 -5.59 45.01 -7.37
C ARG A 722 -5.24 43.84 -8.27
N ALA A 723 -6.23 42.98 -8.54
CA ALA A 723 -6.19 41.95 -9.57
C ALA A 723 -6.99 42.42 -10.80
N ALA A 724 -6.34 42.40 -11.96
CA ALA A 724 -6.84 42.98 -13.20
C ALA A 724 -6.63 42.04 -14.39
N ASN A 725 -7.66 41.82 -15.20
CA ASN A 725 -7.54 41.04 -16.45
C ASN A 725 -8.16 41.72 -17.68
N GLY A 726 -8.62 42.97 -17.56
CA GLY A 726 -9.30 43.69 -18.64
C GLY A 726 -10.81 43.50 -18.68
N VAL A 727 -11.39 42.66 -17.81
CA VAL A 727 -12.84 42.50 -17.60
C VAL A 727 -13.23 43.20 -16.30
N SER A 728 -14.26 44.06 -16.35
CA SER A 728 -14.72 44.83 -15.19
C SER A 728 -15.74 44.06 -14.34
N PRO A 729 -15.75 44.23 -13.01
CA PRO A 729 -14.86 45.08 -12.22
C PRO A 729 -13.54 44.38 -11.86
N ASP A 730 -12.45 45.13 -11.77
CA ASP A 730 -11.25 44.67 -11.10
C ASP A 730 -11.53 44.28 -9.64
N ALA A 731 -10.84 43.24 -9.16
CA ALA A 731 -10.91 42.87 -7.76
C ALA A 731 -9.86 43.63 -6.98
N GLU A 732 -10.29 44.26 -5.89
CA GLU A 732 -9.40 44.88 -4.93
C GLU A 732 -9.53 44.22 -3.57
N GLN A 733 -8.41 44.09 -2.88
CA GLN A 733 -8.35 43.61 -1.51
C GLN A 733 -7.49 44.58 -0.71
N THR A 734 -8.14 45.31 0.21
CA THR A 734 -7.46 46.20 1.16
C THR A 734 -7.35 45.53 2.51
N PHE A 735 -6.16 45.55 3.09
CA PHE A 735 -5.89 45.02 4.42
C PHE A 735 -4.76 45.79 5.09
N GLN A 736 -4.70 45.74 6.42
CA GLN A 736 -3.66 46.37 7.20
C GLN A 736 -2.72 45.30 7.76
N ILE A 737 -1.43 45.44 7.51
CA ILE A 737 -0.38 44.62 8.12
C ILE A 737 0.03 45.29 9.42
N THR A 738 -0.11 44.56 10.52
CA THR A 738 0.44 44.94 11.83
C THR A 738 1.86 44.42 11.93
N VAL A 739 2.83 45.32 11.86
CA VAL A 739 4.24 45.00 12.10
C VAL A 739 4.56 45.13 13.58
N LYS A 740 4.97 44.04 14.20
CA LYS A 740 5.38 44.00 15.61
C LYS A 740 6.88 43.82 15.74
N ALA A 741 7.38 44.13 16.93
CA ALA A 741 8.73 43.70 17.31
C ALA A 741 8.70 42.19 17.51
N ASP A 742 9.77 41.54 17.08
CA ASP A 742 10.06 40.13 17.35
C ASP A 742 9.93 39.83 18.85
N GLU A 743 9.22 38.76 19.20
CA GLU A 743 9.09 38.27 20.57
C GLU A 743 10.11 37.14 20.80
N PRO A 744 10.66 36.95 22.02
CA PRO A 744 11.49 35.79 22.27
C PRO A 744 10.66 34.49 22.17
N PRO A 745 11.27 33.38 21.74
CA PRO A 745 10.55 32.12 21.58
C PRO A 745 10.09 31.59 22.94
N ARG A 746 9.15 30.65 22.94
CA ARG A 746 8.72 29.92 24.13
C ARG A 746 9.08 28.45 24.01
N ALA A 747 9.93 27.98 24.92
CA ALA A 747 10.22 26.56 25.08
C ALA A 747 9.09 25.87 25.85
N VAL A 748 8.57 24.76 25.33
CA VAL A 748 7.62 23.88 26.00
C VAL A 748 8.24 22.50 26.10
N LEU A 749 8.74 22.13 27.27
CA LEU A 749 9.27 20.78 27.48
C LEU A 749 8.12 19.80 27.72
N THR A 750 7.89 18.90 26.77
CA THR A 750 6.75 17.98 26.80
C THR A 750 7.07 16.71 27.58
N ARG A 751 8.27 16.14 27.36
CA ARG A 751 8.84 15.10 28.19
C ARG A 751 10.36 15.29 28.31
N PRO A 752 10.99 14.92 29.42
CA PRO A 752 10.34 14.38 30.61
C PRO A 752 9.57 15.47 31.39
N THR A 753 8.64 15.04 32.25
CA THR A 753 7.90 15.92 33.16
C THR A 753 8.56 16.00 34.54
N GLU A 754 8.21 17.01 35.35
CA GLU A 754 8.71 17.16 36.72
C GLU A 754 8.48 15.90 37.56
N GLY A 755 9.56 15.38 38.14
CA GLY A 755 9.56 14.16 38.96
C GLY A 755 9.47 12.86 38.18
N GLU A 756 9.47 12.88 36.84
CA GLU A 756 9.37 11.67 36.03
C GLU A 756 10.54 10.72 36.28
N ARG A 757 10.24 9.43 36.43
CA ARG A 757 11.25 8.36 36.52
C ARG A 757 11.64 7.89 35.13
N VAL A 758 12.91 8.08 34.80
CA VAL A 758 13.51 7.70 33.52
C VAL A 758 14.65 6.71 33.75
N ALA A 759 14.75 5.68 32.91
CA ALA A 759 15.79 4.66 33.00
C ALA A 759 16.01 3.97 31.66
N GLY A 760 17.24 3.48 31.43
CA GLY A 760 17.60 2.73 30.23
C GLY A 760 18.12 3.60 29.09
N ALA A 761 18.44 2.94 27.98
CA ALA A 761 19.12 3.55 26.83
C ALA A 761 18.17 4.27 25.85
N MET A 762 16.88 4.30 26.14
CA MET A 762 15.82 4.78 25.23
C MET A 762 14.76 5.60 26.00
N ALA A 763 15.18 6.58 26.78
CA ALA A 763 14.27 7.51 27.44
C ALA A 763 13.80 8.62 26.48
N GLU A 764 12.64 9.22 26.78
CA GLU A 764 12.10 10.36 26.04
C GLU A 764 12.64 11.68 26.60
N PHE A 765 13.06 12.57 25.71
CA PHE A 765 13.40 13.95 26.03
C PHE A 765 13.14 14.82 24.79
N PHE A 766 12.00 15.53 24.76
CA PHE A 766 11.53 16.29 23.61
C PHE A 766 10.59 17.41 24.03
N GLY A 767 10.43 18.41 23.16
CA GLY A 767 9.54 19.53 23.40
C GLY A 767 9.35 20.41 22.18
N ASP A 768 8.51 21.42 22.34
CA ASP A 768 8.11 22.34 21.29
C ASP A 768 8.75 23.72 21.47
N CYS A 769 8.94 24.41 20.35
CA CYS A 769 9.25 25.82 20.30
C CYS A 769 8.09 26.56 19.64
N LEU A 770 7.51 27.51 20.37
CA LEU A 770 6.45 28.37 19.89
C LEU A 770 6.98 29.79 19.73
N ASP A 771 6.90 30.35 18.54
CA ASP A 771 7.54 31.62 18.20
C ASP A 771 6.84 32.31 17.02
N ASP A 772 6.89 33.64 16.94
CA ASP A 772 6.23 34.44 15.92
C ASP A 772 7.02 34.56 14.60
N VAL A 773 8.32 34.25 14.60
CA VAL A 773 9.19 34.18 13.42
C VAL A 773 9.70 32.76 13.11
N GLY A 774 9.25 31.78 13.90
CA GLY A 774 9.58 30.37 13.75
C GLY A 774 10.93 30.01 14.35
N CYS A 775 11.12 28.72 14.61
CA CYS A 775 12.27 28.21 15.34
C CYS A 775 13.27 27.49 14.44
N THR A 776 14.54 27.51 14.84
CA THR A 776 15.66 26.97 14.05
C THR A 776 16.32 25.76 14.67
N LYS A 777 16.31 25.64 15.99
CA LYS A 777 16.89 24.51 16.72
C LYS A 777 16.44 24.46 18.18
N ALA A 778 16.62 23.29 18.80
CA ALA A 778 16.63 23.11 20.24
C ALA A 778 17.94 22.45 20.72
N GLU A 779 18.39 22.84 21.89
CA GLU A 779 19.56 22.30 22.59
C GLU A 779 19.11 21.68 23.91
N PHE A 780 19.54 20.44 24.16
CA PHE A 780 19.11 19.66 25.31
C PHE A 780 20.26 19.41 26.26
N TYR A 781 20.07 19.78 27.53
CA TYR A 781 21.07 19.75 28.59
C TYR A 781 20.62 18.79 29.70
N VAL A 782 21.59 18.08 30.28
CA VAL A 782 21.42 17.28 31.51
C VAL A 782 22.49 17.75 32.51
N ASP A 783 22.07 18.18 33.69
CA ASP A 783 22.90 18.82 34.73
C ASP A 783 23.81 19.94 34.19
N GLY A 784 23.26 20.74 33.28
CA GLY A 784 23.99 21.85 32.65
C GLY A 784 24.96 21.43 31.55
N VAL A 785 25.14 20.14 31.26
CA VAL A 785 25.97 19.63 30.16
C VAL A 785 25.10 19.47 28.91
N LEU A 786 25.51 20.11 27.80
CA LEU A 786 24.85 19.94 26.50
C LEU A 786 25.01 18.49 26.03
N GLY A 787 23.89 17.79 25.87
CA GLY A 787 23.84 16.41 25.41
C GLY A 787 23.49 16.26 23.93
N SER A 788 22.61 17.13 23.41
CA SER A 788 22.15 17.06 22.01
C SER A 788 21.73 18.42 21.48
N THR A 789 21.88 18.62 20.17
CA THR A 789 21.28 19.73 19.42
C THR A 789 20.45 19.15 18.29
N ASP A 790 19.19 19.55 18.18
CA ASP A 790 18.31 19.21 17.07
C ASP A 790 18.01 20.48 16.26
N ALA A 791 18.48 20.53 15.02
CA ALA A 791 18.42 21.70 14.15
C ALA A 791 17.49 21.43 12.96
N GLN A 792 16.25 21.90 13.08
CA GLN A 792 15.19 21.78 12.08
C GLN A 792 14.17 22.91 12.26
N THR A 793 13.24 23.05 11.31
CA THR A 793 12.24 24.14 11.30
C THR A 793 10.82 23.68 11.60
N SER A 794 10.65 22.46 12.11
CA SER A 794 9.33 21.86 12.39
C SER A 794 8.62 22.49 13.61
N GLY A 795 9.38 23.12 14.51
CA GLY A 795 8.89 23.60 15.80
C GLY A 795 8.80 22.52 16.89
N HIS A 796 9.07 21.26 16.56
CA HIS A 796 9.04 20.12 17.48
C HIS A 796 10.40 19.42 17.48
N TYR A 797 11.04 19.28 18.64
CA TYR A 797 12.45 18.89 18.73
C TYR A 797 12.68 17.73 19.68
N HIS A 798 13.69 16.92 19.39
CA HIS A 798 14.04 15.73 20.17
C HIS A 798 15.51 15.68 20.56
N TYR A 799 15.78 15.22 21.78
CA TYR A 799 17.12 14.81 22.17
C TYR A 799 17.57 13.66 21.26
N GLY A 800 18.68 13.82 20.54
CA GLY A 800 19.18 12.83 19.59
C GLY A 800 18.48 12.84 18.23
N GLY A 801 17.60 13.82 17.94
CA GLY A 801 16.96 14.06 16.65
C GLY A 801 15.71 13.21 16.34
N GLU A 802 15.36 12.25 17.20
CA GLU A 802 14.14 11.44 17.12
C GLU A 802 13.66 11.04 18.53
N HIS A 803 12.42 10.57 18.66
CA HIS A 803 11.87 10.03 19.91
C HIS A 803 12.69 8.85 20.48
N ASN A 804 12.73 8.72 21.81
CA ASN A 804 13.38 7.61 22.53
C ASN A 804 14.91 7.48 22.32
N ARG A 805 15.63 8.58 22.13
CA ARG A 805 17.08 8.58 21.88
C ARG A 805 17.93 9.10 23.04
N TRP A 806 17.33 9.38 24.19
CA TRP A 806 18.07 9.80 25.37
C TRP A 806 18.53 8.59 26.20
N ASP A 807 19.84 8.33 26.22
CA ASP A 807 20.45 7.26 27.03
C ASP A 807 20.73 7.76 28.45
N THR A 808 20.02 7.20 29.42
CA THR A 808 20.17 7.53 30.84
C THR A 808 21.12 6.58 31.58
N THR A 809 21.63 5.53 30.93
CA THR A 809 22.46 4.49 31.58
C THR A 809 23.83 4.99 32.03
N SER A 810 24.33 6.07 31.44
CA SER A 810 25.57 6.74 31.84
C SER A 810 25.40 7.75 32.99
N LEU A 811 24.16 8.02 33.41
CA LEU A 811 23.86 8.93 34.51
C LEU A 811 23.86 8.18 35.84
N THR A 812 24.30 8.84 36.91
CA THR A 812 24.28 8.28 38.27
C THR A 812 22.84 8.14 38.77
N PRO A 813 22.42 7.06 39.45
CA PRO A 813 21.06 6.98 40.00
C PRO A 813 20.76 8.14 40.97
N GLY A 814 19.67 8.88 40.76
CA GLY A 814 19.34 10.05 41.57
C GLY A 814 18.55 11.14 40.81
N ALA A 815 18.44 12.32 41.42
CA ALA A 815 17.77 13.47 40.81
C ALA A 815 18.69 14.19 39.83
N HIS A 816 18.20 14.46 38.62
CA HIS A 816 18.92 15.18 37.56
C HIS A 816 18.09 16.37 37.07
N GLN A 817 18.75 17.47 36.75
CA GLN A 817 18.11 18.62 36.10
C GLN A 817 18.23 18.47 34.59
N VAL A 818 17.12 18.52 33.88
CA VAL A 818 17.11 18.51 32.41
C VAL A 818 16.51 19.80 31.88
N ARG A 819 17.14 20.36 30.85
CA ARG A 819 16.81 21.68 30.32
C ARG A 819 16.84 21.66 28.80
N MET A 820 15.78 22.12 28.17
CA MET A 820 15.70 22.35 26.73
C MET A 820 15.77 23.85 26.46
N VAL A 821 16.65 24.28 25.55
CA VAL A 821 16.78 25.67 25.09
C VAL A 821 16.42 25.72 23.62
N VAL A 822 15.42 26.52 23.26
CA VAL A 822 14.99 26.69 21.87
C VAL A 822 15.46 28.02 21.32
N TYR A 823 15.68 28.08 20.00
CA TYR A 823 16.15 29.27 19.30
C TYR A 823 15.20 29.62 18.15
N ASP A 824 14.89 30.90 17.99
CA ASP A 824 14.12 31.43 16.87
C ASP A 824 15.00 31.66 15.62
N THR A 825 14.42 32.23 14.56
CA THR A 825 15.14 32.58 13.31
C THR A 825 15.96 33.87 13.39
N THR A 826 15.74 34.72 14.39
CA THR A 826 16.47 35.99 14.61
C THR A 826 17.61 35.84 15.63
N GLY A 827 17.74 34.66 16.25
CA GLY A 827 18.79 34.27 17.17
C GLY A 827 18.46 34.47 18.65
N ARG A 828 17.22 34.76 19.04
CA ARG A 828 16.82 34.77 20.46
C ARG A 828 16.49 33.37 20.93
N SER A 829 16.44 33.20 22.24
CA SER A 829 16.28 31.90 22.87
C SER A 829 15.49 31.94 24.15
N ALA A 830 14.82 30.82 24.47
CA ALA A 830 14.20 30.58 25.76
C ALA A 830 14.43 29.14 26.22
N ALA A 831 14.27 28.90 27.51
CA ALA A 831 14.51 27.59 28.10
C ALA A 831 13.32 27.09 28.91
N ALA A 832 13.14 25.78 28.93
CA ALA A 832 12.26 25.06 29.85
C ALA A 832 13.08 23.97 30.54
N GLU A 833 12.91 23.82 31.84
CA GLU A 833 13.62 22.82 32.64
C GLU A 833 12.71 22.14 33.65
N VAL A 834 13.04 20.88 33.94
CA VAL A 834 12.39 20.06 34.98
C VAL A 834 13.45 19.23 35.70
N LYS A 835 13.12 18.73 36.88
CA LYS A 835 13.92 17.70 37.56
C LYS A 835 13.32 16.32 37.30
N VAL A 836 14.16 15.34 37.05
CA VAL A 836 13.78 13.94 36.84
C VAL A 836 14.54 13.00 37.75
N CYS A 837 14.01 11.79 37.88
CA CYS A 837 14.58 10.69 38.61
C CYS A 837 15.23 9.68 37.67
N VAL A 838 16.55 9.52 37.71
CA VAL A 838 17.23 8.46 36.97
C VAL A 838 17.40 7.21 37.84
N GLY A 839 16.88 6.07 37.37
CA GLY A 839 17.00 4.76 38.04
C GLY A 839 16.21 4.60 39.35
N ASP A 840 16.56 3.59 40.15
CA ASP A 840 15.82 3.15 41.35
C ASP A 840 16.23 3.88 42.66
N GLY A 841 17.01 4.97 42.57
CA GLY A 841 17.45 5.75 43.73
C GLY A 841 16.34 6.60 44.39
N PRO A 842 16.52 7.04 45.66
CA PRO A 842 15.61 7.98 46.31
C PRO A 842 15.74 9.38 45.68
N CYS A 843 14.61 9.94 45.22
CA CYS A 843 14.59 11.18 44.43
C CYS A 843 14.29 12.46 45.22
N VAL A 844 14.05 12.37 46.52
CA VAL A 844 13.54 13.51 47.27
C VAL A 844 14.71 14.23 47.96
N THR A 845 15.01 15.44 47.52
CA THR A 845 15.74 16.42 48.34
C THR A 845 14.71 17.34 49.01
N SER A 846 14.75 17.35 50.34
CA SER A 846 14.04 18.20 51.32
C SER A 846 13.42 19.52 50.84
N GLU A 847 12.16 19.76 51.20
CA GLU A 847 11.51 21.09 51.23
C GLU A 847 12.33 22.10 52.06
N PRO A 848 12.43 23.38 51.65
CA PRO A 848 12.87 24.47 52.52
C PRO A 848 11.71 25.00 53.39
N GLU A 849 12.03 25.32 54.64
CA GLU A 849 11.16 25.89 55.67
C GLU A 849 10.52 27.23 55.25
N GLU A 850 9.26 27.41 55.64
CA GLU A 850 8.43 28.61 55.45
C GLU A 850 8.81 29.70 56.49
N PRO A 851 9.01 30.97 56.10
CA PRO A 851 9.00 32.09 57.04
C PRO A 851 7.85 33.07 56.80
N GLU A 852 7.02 33.18 57.84
CA GLU A 852 6.25 34.30 58.42
C GLU A 852 5.71 35.45 57.53
N GLU A 853 4.38 35.62 57.59
CA GLU A 853 3.64 36.85 57.23
C GLU A 853 4.02 38.05 58.12
N PRO A 854 3.91 39.28 57.58
CA PRO A 854 3.46 40.40 58.39
C PRO A 854 2.22 41.11 57.83
N GLU A 855 1.47 41.62 58.81
CA GLU A 855 0.14 42.23 58.83
C GLU A 855 -0.08 43.43 57.89
N VAL A 856 -1.33 43.60 57.43
CA VAL A 856 -1.87 44.87 56.94
C VAL A 856 -3.15 45.22 57.70
N PRO A 857 -3.27 46.42 58.31
CA PRO A 857 -4.42 46.80 59.13
C PRO A 857 -5.62 47.33 58.32
N GLU A 858 -6.76 47.25 59.00
CA GLU A 858 -8.11 47.69 58.67
C GLU A 858 -8.23 49.11 58.13
N GLU A 859 -9.16 49.34 57.19
CA GLU A 859 -10.09 50.48 57.26
C GLU A 859 -11.46 50.16 56.64
N GLU A 860 -12.44 50.16 57.54
CA GLU A 860 -13.78 50.75 57.50
C GLU A 860 -14.68 50.68 56.24
N GLY A 861 -15.82 50.02 56.43
CA GLY A 861 -17.07 50.77 56.59
C GLY A 861 -17.97 50.90 55.35
N GLY A 862 -19.11 50.22 55.37
CA GLY A 862 -20.21 50.56 54.46
C GLY A 862 -21.33 49.53 54.33
N CYS A 863 -22.19 49.44 55.35
CA CYS A 863 -23.49 48.78 55.28
C CYS A 863 -24.33 49.29 54.10
N GLY A 864 -24.92 48.37 53.33
CA GLY A 864 -25.88 48.67 52.28
C GLY A 864 -26.73 47.45 51.94
N CYS A 865 -27.70 47.14 52.79
CA CYS A 865 -28.77 46.19 52.54
C CYS A 865 -29.70 46.72 51.43
N GLY A 866 -29.98 45.89 50.41
CA GLY A 866 -30.88 46.28 49.33
C GLY A 866 -31.13 45.17 48.31
N ALA A 867 -32.28 44.53 48.48
CA ALA A 867 -33.07 43.71 47.56
C ALA A 867 -32.58 43.50 46.11
N GLY A 868 -32.63 42.23 45.71
CA GLY A 868 -32.21 41.75 44.40
C GLY A 868 -32.94 42.33 43.19
N ALA A 869 -32.22 42.30 42.08
CA ALA A 869 -32.69 42.07 40.73
C ALA A 869 -31.47 41.57 39.95
N GLY A 870 -31.32 40.25 39.83
CA GLY A 870 -30.23 39.63 39.06
C GLY A 870 -30.41 39.94 37.58
N GLY A 871 -29.66 40.92 37.07
CA GLY A 871 -29.50 41.19 35.65
C GLY A 871 -28.49 40.23 35.05
N ALA A 872 -28.98 39.10 34.54
CA ALA A 872 -28.28 38.28 33.56
C ALA A 872 -29.30 37.76 32.55
N ALA A 873 -29.40 38.48 31.43
CA ALA A 873 -30.00 37.98 30.20
C ALA A 873 -29.02 38.25 29.07
N ALA A 874 -27.99 37.41 29.03
CA ALA A 874 -27.37 36.99 27.79
C ALA A 874 -28.38 36.11 27.02
N TRP A 875 -28.37 36.23 25.70
CA TRP A 875 -29.27 35.57 24.79
C TRP A 875 -28.95 34.05 24.62
N LEU A 876 -30.02 33.23 24.76
CA LEU A 876 -30.40 31.95 24.08
C LEU A 876 -29.33 30.85 23.79
N ALA A 877 -29.56 29.53 23.93
CA ALA A 877 -30.77 28.71 24.09
C ALA A 877 -30.46 27.23 24.48
N VAL A 878 -31.30 26.69 25.38
CA VAL A 878 -31.92 25.34 25.48
C VAL A 878 -31.06 24.06 25.64
N VAL A 879 -31.25 23.39 26.79
CA VAL A 879 -30.94 21.96 27.04
C VAL A 879 -32.07 21.29 27.87
N LEU A 880 -32.54 20.13 27.35
CA LEU A 880 -33.18 18.94 27.95
C LEU A 880 -34.54 18.99 28.71
N PHE A 881 -35.46 18.12 28.28
CA PHE A 881 -36.22 17.24 29.19
C PHE A 881 -36.58 15.89 28.54
N LEU A 882 -36.36 14.80 29.30
CA LEU A 882 -36.86 13.44 29.07
C LEU A 882 -38.30 13.30 29.61
N ARG A 883 -39.20 12.58 28.92
CA ARG A 883 -39.85 11.33 29.41
C ARG A 883 -40.98 10.79 28.51
N ARG A 884 -41.02 9.46 28.40
CA ARG A 884 -42.16 8.58 27.99
C ARG A 884 -43.49 8.98 28.65
N ARG A 885 -44.62 8.68 27.99
CA ARG A 885 -45.67 7.76 28.52
C ARG A 885 -46.71 7.33 27.47
N ARG A 886 -47.08 6.05 27.54
CA ARG A 886 -48.19 5.37 26.85
C ARG A 886 -49.54 5.93 27.31
N THR A 887 -50.47 6.10 26.38
CA THR A 887 -51.70 5.30 26.17
C THR A 887 -52.23 5.58 24.79
#